data_AF-A0A8K0SST2-F1
#
_entry.id   AF-A0A8K0SST2-F1
#
_cell.length_a   1.000
_cell.length_b   1.000
_cell.length_c   1.000
_cell.angle_alpha   90.00
_cell.angle_beta   90.00
_cell.angle_gamma   90.00
#
_symmetry.space_group_name_H-M   'P 1'
#
loop_
_entity.id
_entity.type
_entity.pdbx_description
1 polymer ?
#
loop_
_entity_poly.entity_id
_entity_poly.type
_entity_poly.pdbx_seq_one_letter_code
_entity_poly.pdbx_strand_id
1 'polypeptide(L)'
;MSCPSELKSCEEKVQWAQSKRDASLAKVEPKLEGIPAELPLNSQGLPKAVLTEREIEITETYSITELLSALSSRRISVEEVTRAFLRRAALAHAATNCLTELLWDEAIARAKYLDALPEPKGALFGLPISTKEHQGMVGPDVSTSASYVAWIGKKHGSNLLYDTFWDEGCVFFARTNQPQAIMHLETESVVYGRTVNPYNRNLTPGGSSGGESALVGMRGSILGVGSDIGGSIRCPSAHAGIYGFKPTTKTISTYGSRSAMAGRDTIWGSAGPMCVDRDALEIFMKVAVAAKPWLLDPSITVKEWVPYQFTKPLKVAIQWWDGVVQPHPPMTRALREVAEACRKAGMTVVDWDCEKLDHKKAWNILTGLYWPDGGKEVLDLLEEAGEPILPLTKFILHDQGRLKSLTCHEQWQLCAERDDYRTMYARAWTDTAKDDGQEVDVIICPPNFGAATPHDQSRYWAYTAQWNLLDYPAAVFPVTTVDPVKDVKDAAYVPKNEDDKFVYDMYTPETFKDAPVSLQIVGRRQHDAKVLAALVEIERALGRPLSFLTSLAEPLIHKSPIMSPKETTEAEPSFPPGTVRLIDMDGSLSASHAEGEKEKDIILVPQPSEDPEDPLNWSYKRKILATSCVIMYTFMIAIPSSAVYSVVTPIRQHTSLSLQDINNGTGIMFLFYGWGCVFWQAVALQWGKRPVYLFSCLANVVVLATAPMCTTTGPYLANRILLGFFGSPVESLTEISITDIWYTHERAKYLAWYGWALACSGKLAPMLSGFINAGMGWKWTLWWCSIFNAIAFIYCFFLMEETNYDRKHRAHPETSAEAKPQTPETSEDKKVDAKSEVEPTDYESGEVQWSKKSYWDKLSIKDKKRPNRFLDIIIAPFKGFTYMPVVYAGFMYGANSLVWTGVQNATIGTVYTLQYGFNTAGVAGGYAAGIIGTIIGGYYCGKVGHLLTVKMARRNGGIAEAEHTLYLFIAGVVLVPFGLILYGLGVHYHLHWFALVFTQALLSVNSSLCVAASLNYAISSYPELSGQMVTTCVLIRNTLSFAINFGITPWLQSSGYLRVYCIMGGIGLVWNSSCLLMAKYGRSIRVRSAARYWRDVDYAKSKGLSH
;
A
#
# COMPACT_ATOMS: atom_id res chain seq x y z
N MET A 1 23.53 -5.65 -25.15
CA MET A 1 24.88 -6.27 -25.19
C MET A 1 25.59 -5.95 -23.88
N SER A 2 26.00 -6.96 -23.11
CA SER A 2 26.80 -6.76 -21.89
C SER A 2 28.19 -6.22 -22.21
N CYS A 3 28.71 -5.33 -21.35
CA CYS A 3 30.10 -4.89 -21.40
C CYS A 3 31.03 -6.12 -21.26
N PRO A 4 32.05 -6.30 -22.12
CA PRO A 4 32.97 -7.42 -22.00
C PRO A 4 33.67 -7.40 -20.64
N SER A 5 33.72 -8.54 -19.95
CA SER A 5 34.41 -8.68 -18.66
C SER A 5 35.93 -8.45 -18.73
N GLU A 6 36.47 -8.31 -19.93
CA GLU A 6 37.89 -8.16 -20.23
C GLU A 6 38.36 -6.70 -20.24
N LEU A 7 37.46 -5.71 -20.32
CA LEU A 7 37.83 -4.28 -20.30
C LEU A 7 38.26 -3.87 -18.89
N LYS A 8 39.52 -3.49 -18.73
CA LYS A 8 40.12 -3.21 -17.42
C LYS A 8 40.43 -1.74 -17.22
N SER A 9 40.82 -1.00 -18.25
CA SER A 9 41.21 0.41 -18.10
C SER A 9 40.01 1.36 -18.13
N CYS A 10 40.20 2.56 -17.57
CA CYS A 10 39.24 3.66 -17.64
C CYS A 10 38.90 3.99 -19.11
N GLU A 11 39.94 4.17 -19.94
CA GLU A 11 39.83 4.55 -21.34
C GLU A 11 39.05 3.53 -22.17
N GLU A 12 39.32 2.23 -21.98
CA GLU A 12 38.62 1.15 -22.68
C GLU A 12 37.12 1.16 -22.38
N LYS A 13 36.74 1.34 -21.12
CA LYS A 13 35.33 1.40 -20.69
C LYS A 13 34.62 2.64 -21.24
N VAL A 14 35.30 3.79 -21.22
CA VAL A 14 34.78 5.04 -21.78
C VAL A 14 34.57 4.92 -23.29
N GLN A 15 35.57 4.44 -24.03
CA GLN A 15 35.48 4.21 -25.47
C GLN A 15 34.35 3.23 -25.81
N TRP A 16 34.18 2.18 -25.02
CA TRP A 16 33.06 1.25 -25.20
C TRP A 16 31.70 1.95 -25.03
N ALA A 17 31.52 2.74 -23.97
CA ALA A 17 30.26 3.48 -23.73
C ALA A 17 29.98 4.49 -24.84
N GLN A 18 30.99 5.24 -25.28
CA GLN A 18 30.88 6.18 -26.40
C GLN A 18 30.54 5.47 -27.71
N SER A 19 31.17 4.33 -28.00
CA SER A 19 30.86 3.55 -29.20
C SER A 19 29.41 3.07 -29.24
N LYS A 20 28.81 2.78 -28.07
CA LYS A 20 27.39 2.42 -27.95
C LYS A 20 26.48 3.59 -28.27
N ARG A 21 26.77 4.76 -27.69
CA ARG A 21 26.07 6.00 -28.01
C ARG A 21 26.17 6.31 -29.51
N ASP A 22 27.36 6.30 -30.06
CA ASP A 22 27.62 6.68 -31.45
C ASP A 22 26.97 5.69 -32.43
N ALA A 23 26.97 4.38 -32.11
CA ALA A 23 26.23 3.38 -32.87
C ALA A 23 24.71 3.59 -32.81
N SER A 24 24.18 4.10 -31.69
CA SER A 24 22.75 4.42 -31.56
C SER A 24 22.37 5.65 -32.41
N LEU A 25 23.24 6.65 -32.48
CA LEU A 25 23.07 7.86 -33.31
C LEU A 25 23.21 7.57 -34.81
N ALA A 26 24.06 6.60 -35.19
CA ALA A 26 24.26 6.22 -36.58
C ALA A 26 23.01 5.57 -37.23
N LYS A 27 22.00 5.17 -36.44
CA LYS A 27 20.73 4.61 -36.92
C LYS A 27 19.73 5.67 -37.40
N VAL A 28 20.04 6.95 -37.18
CA VAL A 28 19.15 8.05 -37.53
C VAL A 28 18.93 8.09 -39.04
N GLU A 29 17.67 7.90 -39.44
CA GLU A 29 17.24 7.86 -40.84
C GLU A 29 16.05 8.80 -41.11
N PRO A 30 16.09 9.64 -42.18
CA PRO A 30 17.24 9.85 -43.06
C PRO A 30 18.48 10.34 -42.27
N LYS A 31 19.66 10.38 -42.87
CA LYS A 31 20.84 10.97 -42.21
C LYS A 31 20.65 12.48 -42.02
N LEU A 32 21.33 13.06 -41.03
CA LEU A 32 21.37 14.50 -40.87
C LEU A 32 22.39 15.09 -41.86
N GLU A 33 21.93 15.94 -42.76
CA GLU A 33 22.75 16.65 -43.75
C GLU A 33 22.75 18.15 -43.44
N GLY A 34 23.78 18.89 -43.86
CA GLY A 34 23.83 20.34 -43.70
C GLY A 34 24.27 20.85 -42.30
N ILE A 35 24.78 19.97 -41.43
CA ILE A 35 25.42 20.41 -40.18
C ILE A 35 26.78 21.06 -40.53
N PRO A 36 27.04 22.32 -40.12
CA PRO A 36 28.30 22.99 -40.43
C PRO A 36 29.47 22.31 -39.69
N ALA A 37 30.64 22.27 -40.33
CA ALA A 37 31.85 21.70 -39.73
C ALA A 37 32.28 22.45 -38.45
N GLU A 38 32.10 23.77 -38.44
CA GLU A 38 32.24 24.62 -37.26
C GLU A 38 30.86 25.01 -36.76
N LEU A 39 30.52 24.57 -35.55
CA LEU A 39 29.22 24.83 -34.95
C LEU A 39 29.13 26.29 -34.44
N PRO A 40 28.02 27.00 -34.70
CA PRO A 40 27.84 28.38 -34.29
C PRO A 40 27.86 28.53 -32.77
N LEU A 41 28.16 29.73 -32.27
CA LEU A 41 28.11 30.01 -30.84
C LEU A 41 26.70 29.78 -30.25
N ASN A 42 25.67 30.18 -31.00
CA ASN A 42 24.27 29.94 -30.70
C ASN A 42 23.72 28.87 -31.66
N SER A 43 23.23 27.76 -31.11
CA SER A 43 22.76 26.60 -31.86
C SER A 43 21.27 26.62 -32.20
N GLN A 44 20.51 27.62 -31.71
CA GLN A 44 19.05 27.70 -31.88
C GLN A 44 18.60 27.78 -33.35
N GLY A 45 19.47 28.24 -34.25
CA GLY A 45 19.18 28.33 -35.69
C GLY A 45 19.37 27.02 -36.47
N LEU A 46 20.11 26.03 -35.92
CA LEU A 46 20.46 24.80 -36.63
C LEU A 46 19.26 23.94 -37.06
N PRO A 47 18.19 23.78 -36.26
CA PRO A 47 17.04 22.96 -36.67
C PRO A 47 16.44 23.38 -38.01
N LYS A 48 16.26 24.69 -38.24
CA LYS A 48 15.68 25.21 -39.49
C LYS A 48 16.57 24.97 -40.72
N ALA A 49 17.86 24.75 -40.53
CA ALA A 49 18.82 24.49 -41.61
C ALA A 49 18.93 23.00 -41.97
N VAL A 50 18.59 22.09 -41.04
CA VAL A 50 18.88 20.66 -41.15
C VAL A 50 17.63 19.79 -41.20
N LEU A 51 16.58 20.17 -40.47
CA LEU A 51 15.33 19.42 -40.40
C LEU A 51 14.36 19.86 -41.48
N THR A 52 13.46 18.96 -41.86
CA THR A 52 12.37 19.27 -42.80
C THR A 52 11.34 20.19 -42.14
N GLU A 53 10.56 20.91 -42.97
CA GLU A 53 9.47 21.76 -42.46
C GLU A 53 8.48 20.97 -41.61
N ARG A 54 8.18 19.72 -41.98
CA ARG A 54 7.28 18.85 -41.23
C ARG A 54 7.84 18.46 -39.85
N GLU A 55 9.13 18.19 -39.76
CA GLU A 55 9.78 17.89 -38.48
C GLU A 55 9.79 19.11 -37.55
N ILE A 56 10.04 20.29 -38.10
CA ILE A 56 9.93 21.56 -37.37
C ILE A 56 8.49 21.79 -36.91
N GLU A 57 7.51 21.58 -37.78
CA GLU A 57 6.09 21.71 -37.45
C GLU A 57 5.72 20.84 -36.24
N ILE A 58 6.08 19.55 -36.27
CA ILE A 58 5.79 18.58 -35.21
C ILE A 58 6.44 18.97 -33.88
N THR A 59 7.69 19.45 -33.93
CA THR A 59 8.50 19.67 -32.71
C THR A 59 8.43 21.09 -32.14
N GLU A 60 7.87 22.07 -32.87
CA GLU A 60 7.77 23.47 -32.41
C GLU A 60 6.33 23.99 -32.28
N THR A 61 5.39 23.50 -33.09
CA THR A 61 4.07 24.16 -33.23
C THR A 61 3.02 23.64 -32.27
N TYR A 62 3.11 22.36 -31.89
CA TYR A 62 2.14 21.75 -30.98
C TYR A 62 2.50 22.07 -29.52
N SER A 63 1.52 22.56 -28.75
CA SER A 63 1.53 22.41 -27.30
C SER A 63 1.45 20.92 -26.91
N ILE A 64 1.81 20.56 -25.68
CA ILE A 64 1.75 19.16 -25.24
C ILE A 64 0.32 18.62 -25.30
N THR A 65 -0.67 19.45 -24.99
CA THR A 65 -2.09 19.08 -25.02
C THR A 65 -2.57 18.87 -26.46
N GLU A 66 -2.17 19.72 -27.39
CA GLU A 66 -2.50 19.57 -28.81
C GLU A 66 -1.81 18.35 -29.42
N LEU A 67 -0.56 18.04 -29.02
CA LEU A 67 0.16 16.87 -29.50
C LEU A 67 -0.49 15.57 -28.99
N LEU A 68 -0.82 15.49 -27.69
CA LEU A 68 -1.58 14.36 -27.12
C LEU A 68 -2.94 14.20 -27.80
N SER A 69 -3.64 15.30 -28.09
CA SER A 69 -4.89 15.28 -28.85
C SER A 69 -4.68 14.78 -30.29
N ALA A 70 -3.65 15.23 -30.98
CA ALA A 70 -3.34 14.79 -32.35
C ALA A 70 -2.98 13.30 -32.42
N LEU A 71 -2.21 12.80 -31.45
CA LEU A 71 -1.83 11.39 -31.32
C LEU A 71 -3.05 10.51 -31.00
N SER A 72 -3.85 10.88 -29.99
CA SER A 72 -5.04 10.11 -29.61
C SER A 72 -6.13 10.11 -30.69
N SER A 73 -6.32 11.21 -31.41
CA SER A 73 -7.21 11.28 -32.58
C SER A 73 -6.62 10.69 -33.86
N ARG A 74 -5.36 10.21 -33.83
CA ARG A 74 -4.62 9.68 -34.98
C ARG A 74 -4.54 10.64 -36.18
N ARG A 75 -4.59 11.96 -35.92
CA ARG A 75 -4.31 12.97 -36.95
C ARG A 75 -2.86 12.93 -37.40
N ILE A 76 -1.98 12.45 -36.54
CA ILE A 76 -0.58 12.15 -36.78
C ILE A 76 -0.25 10.81 -36.13
N SER A 77 0.62 10.01 -36.74
CA SER A 77 1.00 8.70 -36.16
C SER A 77 2.05 8.85 -35.07
N VAL A 78 2.06 7.90 -34.13
CA VAL A 78 3.07 7.84 -33.07
C VAL A 78 4.46 7.65 -33.67
N GLU A 79 4.59 6.83 -34.73
CA GLU A 79 5.87 6.63 -35.42
C GLU A 79 6.39 7.92 -36.08
N GLU A 80 5.55 8.71 -36.74
CA GLU A 80 5.95 9.97 -37.38
C GLU A 80 6.48 10.96 -36.34
N VAL A 81 5.73 11.15 -35.25
CA VAL A 81 6.15 12.01 -34.13
C VAL A 81 7.46 11.52 -33.52
N THR A 82 7.56 10.23 -33.21
CA THR A 82 8.75 9.64 -32.61
C THR A 82 9.98 9.83 -33.51
N ARG A 83 9.86 9.64 -34.83
CA ARG A 83 10.96 9.87 -35.79
C ARG A 83 11.42 11.32 -35.83
N ALA A 84 10.49 12.28 -35.83
CA ALA A 84 10.82 13.70 -35.80
C ALA A 84 11.61 14.07 -34.54
N PHE A 85 11.19 13.57 -33.37
CA PHE A 85 11.91 13.79 -32.10
C PHE A 85 13.27 13.05 -32.05
N LEU A 86 13.37 11.82 -32.54
CA LEU A 86 14.65 11.09 -32.63
C LEU A 86 15.67 11.85 -33.51
N ARG A 87 15.24 12.35 -34.66
CA ARG A 87 16.10 13.13 -35.58
C ARG A 87 16.52 14.47 -34.97
N ARG A 88 15.58 15.20 -34.37
CA ARG A 88 15.90 16.46 -33.69
C ARG A 88 16.79 16.27 -32.47
N ALA A 89 16.64 15.17 -31.73
CA ALA A 89 17.52 14.83 -30.62
C ALA A 89 18.95 14.50 -31.08
N ALA A 90 19.11 13.80 -32.20
CA ALA A 90 20.43 13.57 -32.79
C ALA A 90 21.10 14.89 -33.25
N LEU A 91 20.33 15.84 -33.80
CA LEU A 91 20.83 17.18 -34.13
C LEU A 91 21.21 17.97 -32.86
N ALA A 92 20.37 17.93 -31.82
CA ALA A 92 20.68 18.55 -30.54
C ALA A 92 21.96 17.95 -29.93
N HIS A 93 22.15 16.63 -30.05
CA HIS A 93 23.39 15.97 -29.64
C HIS A 93 24.60 16.47 -30.41
N ALA A 94 24.51 16.56 -31.74
CA ALA A 94 25.60 17.10 -32.55
C ALA A 94 25.97 18.53 -32.15
N ALA A 95 24.97 19.35 -31.77
CA ALA A 95 25.19 20.73 -31.37
C ALA A 95 25.73 20.90 -29.93
N THR A 96 25.33 20.01 -29.00
CA THR A 96 25.48 20.25 -27.55
C THR A 96 26.08 19.10 -26.74
N ASN A 97 26.24 17.90 -27.32
CA ASN A 97 26.67 16.68 -26.65
C ASN A 97 25.75 16.24 -25.48
N CYS A 98 24.45 16.37 -25.65
CA CYS A 98 23.46 16.20 -24.59
C CYS A 98 23.00 14.75 -24.31
N LEU A 99 23.41 13.77 -25.11
CA LEU A 99 22.87 12.40 -25.07
C LEU A 99 23.93 11.40 -24.60
N THR A 100 23.49 10.41 -23.85
CA THR A 100 24.26 9.19 -23.55
C THR A 100 23.81 8.02 -24.44
N GLU A 101 22.55 8.04 -24.90
CA GLU A 101 21.98 6.99 -25.74
C GLU A 101 20.75 7.52 -26.48
N LEU A 102 20.61 7.15 -27.76
CA LEU A 102 19.40 7.36 -28.55
C LEU A 102 18.68 6.01 -28.72
N LEU A 103 17.49 5.85 -28.17
CA LEU A 103 16.77 4.57 -28.10
C LEU A 103 16.01 4.28 -29.40
N TRP A 104 16.71 4.34 -30.54
CA TRP A 104 16.08 4.30 -31.86
C TRP A 104 15.22 3.06 -32.08
N ASP A 105 15.77 1.86 -31.85
CA ASP A 105 15.07 0.61 -32.14
C ASP A 105 13.87 0.42 -31.20
N GLU A 106 14.09 0.66 -29.91
CA GLU A 106 13.08 0.53 -28.87
C GLU A 106 11.94 1.54 -29.04
N ALA A 107 12.27 2.80 -29.36
CA ALA A 107 11.29 3.85 -29.55
C ALA A 107 10.45 3.62 -30.82
N ILE A 108 11.06 3.23 -31.94
CA ILE A 108 10.33 2.93 -33.18
C ILE A 108 9.47 1.67 -33.01
N ALA A 109 9.99 0.62 -32.36
CA ALA A 109 9.21 -0.58 -32.07
C ALA A 109 8.00 -0.27 -31.17
N ARG A 110 8.21 0.55 -30.13
CA ARG A 110 7.14 1.02 -29.24
C ARG A 110 6.11 1.88 -29.97
N ALA A 111 6.56 2.82 -30.80
CA ALA A 111 5.69 3.68 -31.58
C ALA A 111 4.79 2.88 -32.53
N LYS A 112 5.37 1.95 -33.29
CA LYS A 112 4.61 1.02 -34.17
C LYS A 112 3.61 0.17 -33.40
N TYR A 113 4.00 -0.32 -32.22
CA TYR A 113 3.10 -1.06 -31.36
C TYR A 113 1.90 -0.20 -30.92
N LEU A 114 2.12 1.06 -30.53
CA LEU A 114 1.06 1.97 -30.11
C LEU A 114 0.14 2.34 -31.29
N ASP A 115 0.69 2.60 -32.48
CA ASP A 115 -0.09 2.84 -33.69
C ASP A 115 -0.97 1.65 -34.09
N ALA A 116 -0.51 0.42 -33.82
CA ALA A 116 -1.23 -0.82 -34.11
C ALA A 116 -2.34 -1.16 -33.12
N LEU A 117 -2.43 -0.48 -31.97
CA LEU A 117 -3.50 -0.71 -31.00
C LEU A 117 -4.86 -0.33 -31.62
N PRO A 118 -5.97 -1.01 -31.24
CA PRO A 118 -7.30 -0.65 -31.74
C PRO A 118 -7.76 0.71 -31.20
N GLU A 119 -7.39 1.04 -29.95
CA GLU A 119 -7.74 2.29 -29.28
C GLU A 119 -6.50 2.88 -28.59
N PRO A 120 -6.36 4.22 -28.53
CA PRO A 120 -5.34 4.88 -27.73
C PRO A 120 -5.37 4.40 -26.27
N LYS A 121 -4.20 4.12 -25.70
CA LYS A 121 -4.06 3.63 -24.31
C LYS A 121 -3.25 4.63 -23.47
N GLY A 122 -3.88 5.12 -22.39
CA GLY A 122 -3.25 5.92 -21.34
C GLY A 122 -3.19 7.42 -21.63
N ALA A 123 -2.93 8.21 -20.60
CA ALA A 123 -2.92 9.67 -20.64
C ALA A 123 -1.73 10.27 -21.41
N LEU A 124 -0.68 9.47 -21.65
CA LEU A 124 0.54 9.88 -22.36
C LEU A 124 0.68 9.14 -23.69
N PHE A 125 -0.44 8.67 -24.28
CA PHE A 125 -0.44 7.85 -25.50
C PHE A 125 0.41 8.47 -26.62
N GLY A 126 1.49 7.76 -26.97
CA GLY A 126 2.41 8.12 -28.05
C GLY A 126 3.36 9.28 -27.76
N LEU A 127 3.32 9.87 -26.57
CA LEU A 127 4.13 11.05 -26.25
C LEU A 127 5.63 10.69 -26.11
N PRO A 128 6.53 11.33 -26.87
CA PRO A 128 7.97 11.13 -26.70
C PRO A 128 8.47 11.79 -25.42
N ILE A 129 9.17 11.03 -24.57
CA ILE A 129 9.74 11.50 -23.30
C ILE A 129 11.24 11.19 -23.23
N SER A 130 12.06 12.20 -22.92
CA SER A 130 13.50 12.06 -22.65
C SER A 130 13.77 11.79 -21.18
N THR A 131 14.89 11.13 -20.90
CA THR A 131 15.20 10.63 -19.55
C THR A 131 16.64 10.89 -19.13
N LYS A 132 16.84 11.36 -17.90
CA LYS A 132 18.19 11.49 -17.33
C LYS A 132 18.81 10.11 -17.05
N GLU A 133 20.06 9.90 -17.45
CA GLU A 133 20.67 8.56 -17.54
C GLU A 133 20.75 7.76 -16.23
N HIS A 134 20.88 8.41 -15.08
CA HIS A 134 20.93 7.66 -13.80
C HIS A 134 19.58 7.01 -13.39
N GLN A 135 18.49 7.30 -14.10
CA GLN A 135 17.16 6.73 -13.86
C GLN A 135 17.03 5.37 -14.57
N GLY A 136 16.52 4.35 -13.88
CA GLY A 136 16.16 3.07 -14.49
C GLY A 136 15.08 3.21 -15.57
N MET A 137 14.91 2.19 -16.40
CA MET A 137 13.93 2.16 -17.50
C MET A 137 13.24 0.80 -17.59
N VAL A 138 12.14 0.73 -18.32
CA VAL A 138 11.44 -0.53 -18.58
C VAL A 138 12.22 -1.35 -19.60
N GLY A 139 12.55 -2.61 -19.28
CA GLY A 139 13.16 -3.53 -20.24
C GLY A 139 14.17 -4.50 -19.62
N PRO A 140 14.55 -5.57 -20.34
CA PRO A 140 15.43 -6.62 -19.82
C PRO A 140 16.93 -6.26 -19.84
N ASP A 141 17.35 -5.29 -20.67
CA ASP A 141 18.75 -4.94 -20.92
C ASP A 141 19.08 -3.49 -20.51
N VAL A 142 18.62 -3.08 -19.32
CA VAL A 142 18.84 -1.72 -18.81
C VAL A 142 20.17 -1.65 -18.04
N SER A 143 20.98 -0.63 -18.35
CA SER A 143 22.19 -0.29 -17.60
C SER A 143 22.26 1.20 -17.33
N THR A 144 22.80 1.57 -16.17
CA THR A 144 23.01 2.98 -15.80
C THR A 144 24.38 3.18 -15.21
N SER A 145 25.14 4.17 -15.69
CA SER A 145 26.46 4.48 -15.17
C SER A 145 26.43 5.58 -14.12
N ALA A 146 25.37 6.40 -14.06
CA ALA A 146 25.32 7.56 -13.16
C ALA A 146 26.56 8.48 -13.31
N SER A 147 27.14 8.52 -14.52
CA SER A 147 28.41 9.19 -14.83
C SER A 147 29.63 8.70 -14.04
N TYR A 148 29.61 7.46 -13.55
CA TYR A 148 30.78 6.76 -13.03
C TYR A 148 31.29 5.73 -14.06
N VAL A 149 32.59 5.77 -14.37
CA VAL A 149 33.22 4.76 -15.22
C VAL A 149 33.13 3.37 -14.58
N ALA A 150 33.20 3.29 -13.25
CA ALA A 150 33.05 2.04 -12.49
C ALA A 150 31.70 1.33 -12.70
N TRP A 151 30.67 2.05 -13.15
CA TRP A 151 29.33 1.50 -13.35
C TRP A 151 28.96 1.28 -14.81
N ILE A 152 29.86 1.57 -15.75
CA ILE A 152 29.65 1.26 -17.18
C ILE A 152 29.37 -0.24 -17.36
N GLY A 153 28.25 -0.55 -18.01
CA GLY A 153 27.81 -1.93 -18.28
C GLY A 153 27.24 -2.69 -17.09
N LYS A 154 27.19 -2.10 -15.88
CA LYS A 154 26.53 -2.73 -14.72
C LYS A 154 25.01 -2.68 -14.91
N LYS A 155 24.38 -3.86 -14.93
CA LYS A 155 22.91 -4.01 -15.04
C LYS A 155 22.19 -3.14 -14.01
N HIS A 156 21.04 -2.61 -14.41
CA HIS A 156 20.16 -1.80 -13.57
C HIS A 156 18.70 -2.20 -13.80
N GLY A 157 17.84 -1.88 -12.83
CA GLY A 157 16.42 -2.23 -12.87
C GLY A 157 15.55 -1.14 -13.49
N SER A 158 14.24 -1.37 -13.45
CA SER A 158 13.25 -0.36 -13.79
C SER A 158 13.11 0.71 -12.71
N ASN A 159 12.48 1.81 -13.09
CA ASN A 159 12.15 2.92 -12.22
C ASN A 159 10.63 3.06 -12.14
N LEU A 160 10.09 3.18 -10.92
CA LEU A 160 8.64 3.12 -10.71
C LEU A 160 7.87 4.25 -11.41
N LEU A 161 8.45 5.45 -11.46
CA LEU A 161 7.87 6.58 -12.19
C LEU A 161 7.86 6.32 -13.70
N TYR A 162 8.89 5.65 -14.21
CA TYR A 162 9.03 5.38 -15.63
C TYR A 162 8.15 4.21 -16.07
N ASP A 163 8.01 3.20 -15.21
CA ASP A 163 7.04 2.11 -15.38
C ASP A 163 5.62 2.69 -15.50
N THR A 164 5.31 3.69 -14.65
CA THR A 164 4.04 4.42 -14.71
C THR A 164 3.83 5.12 -16.07
N PHE A 165 4.78 5.93 -16.53
CA PHE A 165 4.64 6.64 -17.79
C PHE A 165 4.59 5.70 -19.00
N TRP A 166 5.34 4.60 -18.95
CA TRP A 166 5.30 3.56 -19.95
C TRP A 166 3.92 2.89 -20.02
N ASP A 167 3.31 2.57 -18.88
CA ASP A 167 1.97 1.98 -18.83
C ASP A 167 0.88 2.95 -19.33
N GLU A 168 1.11 4.25 -19.13
CA GLU A 168 0.28 5.36 -19.63
C GLU A 168 0.54 5.71 -21.10
N GLY A 169 1.34 4.91 -21.80
CA GLY A 169 1.43 4.94 -23.27
C GLY A 169 2.54 5.82 -23.84
N CYS A 170 3.47 6.32 -23.03
CA CYS A 170 4.57 7.14 -23.56
C CYS A 170 5.57 6.33 -24.40
N VAL A 171 6.47 7.06 -25.09
CA VAL A 171 7.60 6.53 -25.85
C VAL A 171 8.90 7.12 -25.28
N PHE A 172 9.67 6.34 -24.52
CA PHE A 172 11.02 6.75 -24.15
C PHE A 172 11.95 6.62 -25.36
N PHE A 173 12.64 7.70 -25.73
CA PHE A 173 13.40 7.75 -26.99
C PHE A 173 14.86 8.23 -26.84
N ALA A 174 15.21 8.85 -25.71
CA ALA A 174 16.55 9.39 -25.49
C ALA A 174 16.94 9.33 -24.01
N ARG A 175 18.23 9.08 -23.76
CA ARG A 175 18.87 9.19 -22.46
C ARG A 175 19.91 10.29 -22.48
N THR A 176 19.93 11.13 -21.46
CA THR A 176 20.69 12.38 -21.47
C THR A 176 21.86 12.41 -20.50
N ASN A 177 22.87 13.20 -20.87
CA ASN A 177 24.13 13.33 -20.15
C ASN A 177 23.96 14.10 -18.82
N GLN A 178 24.86 13.82 -17.88
CA GLN A 178 24.86 14.35 -16.51
C GLN A 178 26.32 14.45 -16.01
N PRO A 179 26.63 15.34 -15.06
CA PRO A 179 27.99 15.53 -14.58
C PRO A 179 28.55 14.33 -13.82
N GLN A 180 29.88 14.28 -13.67
CA GLN A 180 30.57 13.35 -12.76
C GLN A 180 29.90 13.36 -11.38
N ALA A 181 29.64 12.17 -10.86
CA ALA A 181 28.93 11.94 -9.59
C ALA A 181 27.49 12.52 -9.49
N ILE A 182 26.92 13.06 -10.58
CA ILE A 182 25.59 13.71 -10.63
C ILE A 182 25.49 14.96 -9.72
N MET A 183 26.60 15.44 -9.14
CA MET A 183 26.59 16.41 -8.04
C MET A 183 27.10 17.81 -8.42
N HIS A 184 26.74 18.31 -9.61
CA HIS A 184 27.10 19.66 -10.07
C HIS A 184 25.95 20.36 -10.80
N LEU A 185 25.86 21.70 -10.68
CA LEU A 185 24.99 22.56 -11.51
C LEU A 185 25.65 22.96 -12.85
N GLU A 186 26.45 22.05 -13.37
CA GLU A 186 27.09 22.07 -14.68
C GLU A 186 27.19 20.62 -15.15
N THR A 187 27.32 20.37 -16.46
CA THR A 187 27.27 19.00 -17.00
C THR A 187 28.53 18.65 -17.78
N GLU A 188 29.46 17.99 -17.08
CA GLU A 188 30.64 17.37 -17.66
C GLU A 188 30.94 16.04 -16.95
N SER A 189 31.19 14.99 -17.75
CA SER A 189 31.59 13.67 -17.25
C SER A 189 32.79 13.14 -18.03
N VAL A 190 33.60 12.29 -17.40
CA VAL A 190 34.68 11.58 -18.09
C VAL A 190 34.12 10.65 -19.17
N VAL A 191 32.93 10.08 -18.94
CA VAL A 191 32.30 9.10 -19.84
C VAL A 191 31.88 9.74 -21.16
N TYR A 192 31.14 10.85 -21.12
CA TYR A 192 30.52 11.41 -22.32
C TYR A 192 31.02 12.81 -22.66
N GLY A 193 31.87 13.41 -21.83
CA GLY A 193 32.41 14.76 -22.02
C GLY A 193 31.44 15.85 -21.59
N ARG A 194 31.78 17.09 -21.97
CA ARG A 194 31.06 18.31 -21.63
C ARG A 194 29.81 18.49 -22.49
N THR A 195 28.70 18.82 -21.84
CA THR A 195 27.49 19.31 -22.51
C THR A 195 27.50 20.84 -22.50
N VAL A 196 27.13 21.48 -23.60
CA VAL A 196 27.15 22.95 -23.72
C VAL A 196 25.75 23.54 -23.88
N ASN A 197 25.57 24.81 -23.51
CA ASN A 197 24.29 25.50 -23.60
C ASN A 197 23.89 25.77 -25.07
N PRO A 198 22.63 25.54 -25.47
CA PRO A 198 22.21 25.74 -26.85
C PRO A 198 22.14 27.22 -27.30
N TYR A 199 22.07 28.17 -26.37
CA TYR A 199 22.08 29.61 -26.69
C TYR A 199 23.51 30.17 -26.80
N ASN A 200 24.46 29.60 -26.06
CA ASN A 200 25.86 29.99 -26.10
C ASN A 200 26.76 28.83 -25.65
N ARG A 201 27.53 28.26 -26.59
CA ARG A 201 28.38 27.08 -26.32
C ARG A 201 29.50 27.30 -25.30
N ASN A 202 29.83 28.56 -24.98
CA ASN A 202 30.79 28.90 -23.92
C ASN A 202 30.17 28.91 -22.51
N LEU A 203 28.86 28.73 -22.40
CA LEU A 203 28.13 28.66 -21.14
C LEU A 203 27.65 27.24 -20.86
N THR A 204 27.44 26.94 -19.58
CA THR A 204 26.88 25.66 -19.14
C THR A 204 25.38 25.56 -19.45
N PRO A 205 24.86 24.38 -19.83
CA PRO A 205 23.41 24.14 -19.85
C PRO A 205 22.83 24.01 -18.43
N GLY A 206 23.66 24.16 -17.39
CA GLY A 206 23.36 23.83 -16.01
C GLY A 206 23.59 22.34 -15.74
N GLY A 207 23.13 21.89 -14.58
CA GLY A 207 23.26 20.51 -14.16
C GLY A 207 22.46 20.25 -12.87
N SER A 208 22.35 19.02 -12.40
CA SER A 208 22.93 17.82 -13.01
C SER A 208 22.08 17.22 -14.13
N SER A 209 20.90 17.78 -14.43
CA SER A 209 20.08 17.38 -15.58
C SER A 209 20.38 18.25 -16.81
N GLY A 210 21.66 18.55 -17.09
CA GLY A 210 22.02 19.48 -18.17
C GLY A 210 21.92 18.87 -19.57
N GLY A 211 22.00 17.55 -19.71
CA GLY A 211 21.64 16.88 -20.96
C GLY A 211 20.16 17.06 -21.30
N GLU A 212 19.25 16.90 -20.31
CA GLU A 212 17.82 17.19 -20.48
C GLU A 212 17.59 18.65 -20.88
N SER A 213 18.21 19.64 -20.22
CA SER A 213 17.98 21.05 -20.56
C SER A 213 18.51 21.42 -21.93
N ALA A 214 19.69 20.92 -22.34
CA ALA A 214 20.22 21.16 -23.67
C ALA A 214 19.32 20.52 -24.76
N LEU A 215 18.82 19.30 -24.52
CA LEU A 215 17.92 18.61 -25.44
C LEU A 215 16.57 19.33 -25.56
N VAL A 216 15.90 19.60 -24.44
CA VAL A 216 14.60 20.27 -24.38
C VAL A 216 14.71 21.72 -24.88
N GLY A 217 15.80 22.43 -24.54
CA GLY A 217 16.09 23.78 -25.02
C GLY A 217 16.35 23.89 -26.52
N MET A 218 16.74 22.78 -27.17
CA MET A 218 16.78 22.64 -28.63
C MET A 218 15.47 22.13 -29.23
N ARG A 219 14.41 21.96 -28.40
CA ARG A 219 13.14 21.30 -28.72
C ARG A 219 13.28 19.87 -29.22
N GLY A 220 14.40 19.22 -28.91
CA GLY A 220 14.62 17.80 -29.21
C GLY A 220 13.83 16.86 -28.31
N SER A 221 13.13 17.40 -27.31
CA SER A 221 12.13 16.73 -26.47
C SER A 221 11.08 17.74 -26.03
N ILE A 222 9.81 17.32 -25.96
CA ILE A 222 8.70 18.15 -25.46
C ILE A 222 8.54 18.05 -23.93
N LEU A 223 8.89 16.88 -23.37
CA LEU A 223 8.86 16.58 -21.95
C LEU A 223 10.03 15.65 -21.60
N GLY A 224 10.83 16.07 -20.63
CA GLY A 224 11.95 15.33 -20.06
C GLY A 224 11.78 15.08 -18.57
N VAL A 225 12.47 14.07 -18.05
CA VAL A 225 12.46 13.74 -16.62
C VAL A 225 13.83 13.95 -15.99
N GLY A 226 13.93 14.95 -15.13
CA GLY A 226 15.12 15.27 -14.35
C GLY A 226 15.06 14.79 -12.89
N SER A 227 16.13 15.04 -12.16
CA SER A 227 16.19 14.87 -10.69
C SER A 227 16.83 16.08 -10.04
N ASP A 228 16.42 16.42 -8.82
CA ASP A 228 16.83 17.64 -8.09
C ASP A 228 16.99 17.38 -6.59
N ILE A 229 18.24 17.49 -6.13
CA ILE A 229 18.60 17.47 -4.71
C ILE A 229 19.20 18.79 -4.21
N GLY A 230 19.65 19.66 -5.13
CA GLY A 230 20.22 20.98 -4.82
C GLY A 230 19.90 22.06 -5.86
N GLY A 231 19.07 21.76 -6.86
CA GLY A 231 18.82 22.63 -8.02
C GLY A 231 18.82 21.95 -9.38
N SER A 232 19.04 20.63 -9.42
CA SER A 232 19.35 19.90 -10.65
C SER A 232 18.23 19.75 -11.68
N ILE A 233 17.00 20.20 -11.39
CA ILE A 233 15.94 20.44 -12.39
C ILE A 233 15.87 21.93 -12.72
N ARG A 234 15.93 22.76 -11.69
CA ARG A 234 15.63 24.20 -11.75
C ARG A 234 16.72 25.02 -12.44
N CYS A 235 17.97 24.90 -11.99
CA CYS A 235 19.10 25.60 -12.60
C CYS A 235 19.27 25.27 -14.09
N PRO A 236 19.29 23.99 -14.53
CA PRO A 236 19.42 23.68 -15.94
C PRO A 236 18.20 24.14 -16.76
N SER A 237 16.99 24.09 -16.19
CA SER A 237 15.81 24.66 -16.86
C SER A 237 15.95 26.17 -17.05
N ALA A 238 16.45 26.87 -16.03
CA ALA A 238 16.65 28.31 -16.08
C ALA A 238 17.70 28.72 -17.12
N HIS A 239 18.82 27.98 -17.18
CA HIS A 239 19.93 28.23 -18.10
C HIS A 239 19.55 27.99 -19.57
N ALA A 240 18.64 27.05 -19.83
CA ALA A 240 18.15 26.75 -21.17
C ALA A 240 16.83 27.47 -21.52
N GLY A 241 16.29 28.32 -20.64
CA GLY A 241 15.06 29.06 -20.92
C GLY A 241 13.82 28.19 -21.07
N ILE A 242 13.75 27.09 -20.33
CA ILE A 242 12.64 26.12 -20.35
C ILE A 242 11.94 26.06 -18.99
N TYR A 243 10.79 25.41 -18.94
CA TYR A 243 10.09 25.16 -17.68
C TYR A 243 10.69 23.94 -16.96
N GLY A 244 10.68 23.98 -15.64
CA GLY A 244 11.05 22.83 -14.83
C GLY A 244 10.39 22.88 -13.47
N PHE A 245 9.97 21.73 -12.96
CA PHE A 245 9.33 21.67 -11.64
C PHE A 245 10.03 20.67 -10.74
N LYS A 246 10.42 21.14 -9.55
CA LYS A 246 10.85 20.29 -8.45
C LYS A 246 9.68 20.12 -7.48
N PRO A 247 8.99 18.96 -7.48
CA PRO A 247 7.97 18.65 -6.49
C PRO A 247 8.56 18.58 -5.07
N THR A 248 7.69 18.64 -4.08
CA THR A 248 7.98 18.23 -2.70
C THR A 248 8.52 16.81 -2.73
N THR A 249 9.61 16.53 -2.01
CA THR A 249 10.17 15.17 -1.95
C THR A 249 9.12 14.21 -1.38
N LYS A 250 9.22 12.93 -1.76
CA LYS A 250 8.24 11.90 -1.39
C LYS A 250 6.80 12.17 -1.88
N THR A 251 6.59 13.05 -2.87
CA THR A 251 5.30 13.15 -3.59
C THR A 251 5.23 12.17 -4.75
N ILE A 252 6.36 11.99 -5.45
CA ILE A 252 6.53 10.99 -6.50
C ILE A 252 7.74 10.12 -6.17
N SER A 253 7.72 8.87 -6.66
CA SER A 253 8.78 7.90 -6.38
C SER A 253 10.07 8.20 -7.13
N THR A 254 11.19 8.02 -6.43
CA THR A 254 12.54 7.99 -7.02
C THR A 254 13.11 6.56 -7.00
N TYR A 255 12.31 5.56 -6.65
CA TYR A 255 12.69 4.16 -6.65
C TYR A 255 13.16 3.71 -8.03
N GLY A 256 14.35 3.09 -8.08
CA GLY A 256 15.01 2.72 -9.33
C GLY A 256 15.95 3.80 -9.88
N SER A 257 16.21 4.89 -9.15
CA SER A 257 17.35 5.79 -9.42
C SER A 257 18.66 5.18 -8.92
N ARG A 258 19.77 5.35 -9.66
CA ARG A 258 21.12 4.96 -9.23
C ARG A 258 21.94 6.21 -8.86
N SER A 259 22.55 6.22 -7.69
CA SER A 259 23.50 7.25 -7.25
C SER A 259 24.42 6.68 -6.17
N ALA A 260 25.56 7.33 -5.91
CA ALA A 260 26.37 7.02 -4.73
C ALA A 260 25.61 7.35 -3.44
N MET A 261 26.06 6.78 -2.31
CA MET A 261 25.50 6.98 -0.97
C MET A 261 24.04 6.54 -0.87
N ALA A 262 23.73 5.38 -1.48
CA ALA A 262 22.40 4.78 -1.42
C ALA A 262 22.01 4.50 0.04
N GLY A 263 20.85 5.00 0.48
CA GLY A 263 20.35 4.88 1.86
C GLY A 263 20.54 6.12 2.73
N ARG A 264 21.17 7.19 2.21
CA ARG A 264 21.29 8.48 2.90
C ARG A 264 19.92 9.20 3.00
N ASP A 265 19.40 9.34 4.22
CA ASP A 265 18.10 9.96 4.55
C ASP A 265 18.22 11.42 5.06
N THR A 266 19.37 12.08 4.84
CA THR A 266 19.65 13.44 5.36
C THR A 266 18.99 14.55 4.53
N ILE A 267 19.15 14.51 3.21
CA ILE A 267 18.51 15.38 2.23
C ILE A 267 18.04 14.50 1.07
N TRP A 268 16.76 14.57 0.76
CA TRP A 268 16.14 13.77 -0.30
C TRP A 268 16.19 14.50 -1.64
N GLY A 269 16.45 13.74 -2.70
CA GLY A 269 16.21 14.18 -4.07
C GLY A 269 14.75 13.99 -4.46
N SER A 270 14.28 14.80 -5.42
CA SER A 270 12.98 14.67 -6.07
C SER A 270 13.16 14.45 -7.56
N ALA A 271 12.31 13.64 -8.20
CA ALA A 271 12.19 13.61 -9.65
C ALA A 271 11.19 14.68 -10.10
N GLY A 272 11.24 15.13 -11.35
CA GLY A 272 10.28 16.11 -11.86
C GLY A 272 10.43 16.44 -13.34
N PRO A 273 9.44 17.14 -13.92
CA PRO A 273 9.38 17.44 -15.34
C PRO A 273 10.30 18.61 -15.72
N MET A 274 10.85 18.53 -16.93
CA MET A 274 11.51 19.62 -17.66
C MET A 274 10.88 19.69 -19.05
N CYS A 275 10.40 20.86 -19.48
CA CYS A 275 9.56 20.94 -20.67
C CYS A 275 9.56 22.33 -21.29
N VAL A 276 9.13 22.41 -22.54
CA VAL A 276 9.00 23.70 -23.26
C VAL A 276 7.61 24.32 -23.18
N ASP A 277 6.67 23.58 -22.60
CA ASP A 277 5.28 23.96 -22.39
C ASP A 277 4.95 23.88 -20.89
N ARG A 278 4.42 24.95 -20.31
CA ARG A 278 4.04 25.02 -18.89
C ARG A 278 3.08 23.90 -18.50
N ASP A 279 2.09 23.60 -19.34
CA ASP A 279 1.01 22.67 -18.99
C ASP A 279 1.52 21.23 -18.81
N ALA A 280 2.67 20.91 -19.41
CA ALA A 280 3.34 19.63 -19.23
C ALA A 280 3.75 19.39 -17.77
N LEU A 281 4.01 20.45 -16.99
CA LEU A 281 4.35 20.33 -15.57
C LEU A 281 3.20 19.70 -14.77
N GLU A 282 1.97 20.15 -15.00
CA GLU A 282 0.80 19.63 -14.30
C GLU A 282 0.38 18.26 -14.81
N ILE A 283 0.42 18.03 -16.14
CA ILE A 283 0.12 16.72 -16.74
C ILE A 283 1.05 15.65 -16.15
N PHE A 284 2.35 15.92 -16.09
CA PHE A 284 3.33 15.03 -15.47
C PHE A 284 2.94 14.66 -14.04
N MET A 285 2.60 15.65 -13.21
CA MET A 285 2.26 15.43 -11.81
C MET A 285 0.95 14.65 -11.64
N LYS A 286 -0.08 15.00 -12.43
CA LYS A 286 -1.37 14.29 -12.45
C LYS A 286 -1.16 12.82 -12.76
N VAL A 287 -0.42 12.51 -13.83
CA VAL A 287 -0.17 11.13 -14.24
C VAL A 287 0.65 10.36 -13.21
N ALA A 288 1.75 10.96 -12.72
CA ALA A 288 2.62 10.32 -11.73
C ALA A 288 1.90 10.00 -10.41
N VAL A 289 1.02 10.89 -9.95
CA VAL A 289 0.28 10.72 -8.69
C VAL A 289 -0.96 9.84 -8.86
N ALA A 290 -1.65 9.90 -10.00
CA ALA A 290 -2.83 9.08 -10.28
C ALA A 290 -2.53 7.56 -10.28
N ALA A 291 -1.28 7.18 -10.57
CA ALA A 291 -0.80 5.81 -10.44
C ALA A 291 -0.68 5.32 -8.99
N LYS A 292 -0.92 6.21 -8.01
CA LYS A 292 -0.85 5.95 -6.58
C LYS A 292 0.50 5.32 -6.19
N PRO A 293 1.63 5.99 -6.47
CA PRO A 293 2.97 5.42 -6.34
C PRO A 293 3.29 4.91 -4.92
N TRP A 294 2.63 5.46 -3.90
CA TRP A 294 2.71 4.99 -2.51
C TRP A 294 2.22 3.55 -2.29
N LEU A 295 1.50 2.94 -3.25
CA LEU A 295 1.13 1.52 -3.20
C LEU A 295 2.31 0.58 -3.49
N LEU A 296 3.35 1.06 -4.17
CA LEU A 296 4.51 0.28 -4.58
C LEU A 296 5.80 0.77 -3.91
N ASP A 297 5.93 2.08 -3.67
CA ASP A 297 7.02 2.70 -2.93
C ASP A 297 6.51 3.24 -1.58
N PRO A 298 6.74 2.53 -0.46
CA PRO A 298 6.24 2.92 0.86
C PRO A 298 6.97 4.15 1.44
N SER A 299 8.01 4.66 0.78
CA SER A 299 8.69 5.88 1.20
C SER A 299 7.93 7.16 0.81
N ILE A 300 6.92 7.03 -0.06
CA ILE A 300 6.14 8.13 -0.63
C ILE A 300 4.99 8.50 0.29
N THR A 301 4.78 9.80 0.43
CA THR A 301 3.64 10.37 1.15
C THR A 301 2.38 10.16 0.33
N VAL A 302 1.35 9.58 0.94
CA VAL A 302 0.04 9.43 0.32
C VAL A 302 -0.57 10.82 0.12
N LYS A 303 -0.66 11.26 -1.12
CA LYS A 303 -1.25 12.55 -1.48
C LYS A 303 -1.79 12.48 -2.89
N GLU A 304 -3.10 12.61 -3.04
CA GLU A 304 -3.72 12.70 -4.36
C GLU A 304 -3.53 14.10 -4.97
N TRP A 305 -3.53 14.17 -6.30
CA TRP A 305 -3.38 15.44 -7.00
C TRP A 305 -4.72 16.18 -7.04
N VAL A 306 -4.80 17.29 -6.31
CA VAL A 306 -5.96 18.18 -6.31
C VAL A 306 -5.54 19.50 -6.94
N PRO A 307 -6.09 19.89 -8.11
CA PRO A 307 -5.85 21.20 -8.69
C PRO A 307 -6.22 22.31 -7.70
N TYR A 308 -5.42 23.38 -7.65
CA TYR A 308 -5.64 24.49 -6.74
C TYR A 308 -6.25 25.68 -7.48
N GLN A 309 -7.26 26.31 -6.89
CA GLN A 309 -7.87 27.53 -7.42
C GLN A 309 -7.82 28.64 -6.37
N PHE A 310 -7.34 29.82 -6.79
CA PHE A 310 -7.31 31.00 -5.94
C PHE A 310 -8.69 31.65 -5.87
N THR A 311 -9.15 31.96 -4.65
CA THR A 311 -10.41 32.68 -4.39
C THR A 311 -10.20 34.16 -4.08
N LYS A 312 -8.95 34.58 -3.89
CA LYS A 312 -8.52 35.96 -3.64
C LYS A 312 -7.33 36.27 -4.56
N PRO A 313 -7.06 37.56 -4.85
CA PRO A 313 -5.83 37.95 -5.52
C PRO A 313 -4.60 37.40 -4.79
N LEU A 314 -3.61 36.96 -5.56
CA LEU A 314 -2.39 36.36 -5.02
C LEU A 314 -1.61 37.39 -4.20
N LYS A 315 -1.05 36.96 -3.07
CA LYS A 315 -0.01 37.68 -2.36
C LYS A 315 1.34 37.05 -2.68
N VAL A 316 2.15 37.75 -3.47
CA VAL A 316 3.43 37.28 -3.98
C VAL A 316 4.56 37.97 -3.22
N ALA A 317 5.51 37.21 -2.69
CA ALA A 317 6.73 37.79 -2.13
C ALA A 317 7.87 37.74 -3.15
N ILE A 318 8.69 38.79 -3.21
CA ILE A 318 9.87 38.86 -4.07
C ILE A 318 11.13 38.72 -3.22
N GLN A 319 11.90 37.66 -3.44
CA GLN A 319 13.25 37.57 -2.92
C GLN A 319 14.20 38.24 -3.91
N TRP A 320 14.63 39.45 -3.55
CA TRP A 320 15.56 40.24 -4.37
C TRP A 320 16.98 39.67 -4.39
N TRP A 321 17.38 39.00 -3.32
CA TRP A 321 18.67 38.34 -3.15
C TRP A 321 18.60 37.34 -1.99
N ASP A 322 19.60 36.48 -1.81
CA ASP A 322 19.63 35.45 -0.77
C ASP A 322 20.28 35.88 0.56
N GLY A 323 20.77 37.12 0.66
CA GLY A 323 21.51 37.58 1.84
C GLY A 323 23.02 37.27 1.79
N VAL A 324 23.50 36.61 0.73
CA VAL A 324 24.90 36.19 0.59
C VAL A 324 25.50 36.67 -0.74
N VAL A 325 24.84 36.41 -1.87
CA VAL A 325 25.29 36.79 -3.22
C VAL A 325 24.20 37.62 -3.88
N GLN A 326 24.53 38.77 -4.44
CA GLN A 326 23.58 39.58 -5.20
C GLN A 326 23.38 39.04 -6.62
N PRO A 327 22.15 39.07 -7.15
CA PRO A 327 21.93 38.68 -8.54
C PRO A 327 22.61 39.64 -9.53
N HIS A 328 22.96 39.12 -10.71
CA HIS A 328 23.42 39.93 -11.83
C HIS A 328 22.29 40.85 -12.34
N PRO A 329 22.63 41.99 -12.98
CA PRO A 329 21.67 42.94 -13.52
C PRO A 329 20.46 42.34 -14.29
N PRO A 330 20.63 41.35 -15.21
CA PRO A 330 19.50 40.78 -15.94
C PRO A 330 18.51 40.06 -15.02
N MET A 331 19.00 39.42 -13.96
CA MET A 331 18.17 38.71 -12.99
C MET A 331 17.36 39.68 -12.14
N THR A 332 17.98 40.78 -11.68
CA THR A 332 17.28 41.86 -10.98
C THR A 332 16.24 42.52 -11.87
N ARG A 333 16.53 42.74 -13.16
CA ARG A 333 15.55 43.26 -14.12
C ARG A 333 14.36 42.31 -14.27
N ALA A 334 14.60 41.01 -14.45
CA ALA A 334 13.52 40.02 -14.53
C ALA A 334 12.63 40.03 -13.27
N LEU A 335 13.20 40.12 -12.07
CA LEU A 335 12.44 40.25 -10.82
C LEU A 335 11.54 41.49 -10.82
N ARG A 336 12.05 42.64 -11.28
CA ARG A 336 11.27 43.89 -11.39
C ARG A 336 10.14 43.76 -12.40
N GLU A 337 10.42 43.21 -13.59
CA GLU A 337 9.41 43.00 -14.64
C GLU A 337 8.24 42.14 -14.13
N VAL A 338 8.54 41.03 -13.45
CA VAL A 338 7.49 40.16 -12.88
C VAL A 338 6.77 40.82 -11.70
N ALA A 339 7.49 41.48 -10.79
CA ALA A 339 6.88 42.19 -9.67
C ALA A 339 5.91 43.31 -10.15
N GLU A 340 6.30 44.06 -11.17
CA GLU A 340 5.45 45.10 -11.78
C GLU A 340 4.24 44.51 -12.49
N ALA A 341 4.41 43.40 -13.22
CA ALA A 341 3.32 42.70 -13.87
C ALA A 341 2.28 42.20 -12.84
N CYS A 342 2.74 41.57 -11.76
CA CYS A 342 1.87 41.14 -10.66
C CYS A 342 1.10 42.31 -10.03
N ARG A 343 1.77 43.44 -9.74
CA ARG A 343 1.10 44.65 -9.21
C ARG A 343 0.03 45.18 -10.18
N LYS A 344 0.35 45.25 -11.47
CA LYS A 344 -0.61 45.70 -12.51
C LYS A 344 -1.82 44.77 -12.65
N ALA A 345 -1.64 43.48 -12.38
CA ALA A 345 -2.71 42.48 -12.37
C ALA A 345 -3.53 42.46 -11.06
N GLY A 346 -3.26 43.38 -10.11
CA GLY A 346 -3.99 43.48 -8.85
C GLY A 346 -3.55 42.50 -7.76
N MET A 347 -2.37 41.87 -7.92
CA MET A 347 -1.76 41.02 -6.89
C MET A 347 -1.05 41.88 -5.84
N THR A 348 -1.07 41.44 -4.58
CA THR A 348 -0.29 42.07 -3.51
C THR A 348 1.16 41.62 -3.65
N VAL A 349 2.10 42.56 -3.76
CA VAL A 349 3.53 42.25 -3.88
C VAL A 349 4.29 42.78 -2.67
N VAL A 350 4.97 41.88 -1.95
CA VAL A 350 5.76 42.18 -0.76
C VAL A 350 7.21 41.73 -0.94
N ASP A 351 8.12 42.25 -0.11
CA ASP A 351 9.52 41.83 -0.14
C ASP A 351 9.74 40.62 0.79
N TRP A 352 10.54 39.66 0.34
CA TRP A 352 10.98 38.53 1.16
C TRP A 352 12.37 38.81 1.73
N ASP A 353 12.42 39.11 3.03
CA ASP A 353 13.64 39.54 3.74
C ASP A 353 14.52 38.34 4.12
N CYS A 354 15.48 38.01 3.26
CA CYS A 354 16.44 36.92 3.50
C CYS A 354 17.55 37.27 4.51
N GLU A 355 17.80 38.55 4.80
CA GLU A 355 18.84 38.94 5.77
C GLU A 355 18.50 38.41 7.17
N LYS A 356 17.21 38.41 7.51
CA LYS A 356 16.71 37.85 8.78
C LYS A 356 16.67 36.31 8.81
N LEU A 357 16.85 35.64 7.68
CA LEU A 357 16.65 34.19 7.52
C LEU A 357 17.94 33.40 7.31
N ASP A 358 19.10 34.06 7.24
CA ASP A 358 20.43 33.45 7.24
C ASP A 358 20.59 32.26 6.27
N HIS A 359 20.50 32.52 4.96
CA HIS A 359 20.73 31.49 3.93
C HIS A 359 22.16 30.94 3.93
N LYS A 360 23.12 31.67 4.51
CA LYS A 360 24.49 31.17 4.71
C LYS A 360 24.50 29.99 5.68
N LYS A 361 23.73 30.05 6.76
CA LYS A 361 23.56 28.91 7.67
C LYS A 361 22.95 27.70 6.96
N ALA A 362 21.95 27.90 6.11
CA ALA A 362 21.37 26.80 5.33
C ALA A 362 22.40 26.10 4.44
N TRP A 363 23.28 26.88 3.81
CA TRP A 363 24.39 26.34 3.01
C TRP A 363 25.35 25.46 3.83
N ASN A 364 25.72 25.92 5.03
CA ASN A 364 26.58 25.16 5.94
C ASN A 364 25.94 23.84 6.39
N ILE A 365 24.63 23.85 6.70
CA ILE A 365 23.89 22.63 7.06
C ILE A 365 23.84 21.66 5.87
N LEU A 366 23.47 22.16 4.69
CA LEU A 366 23.31 21.34 3.48
C LEU A 366 24.60 20.64 3.07
N THR A 367 25.73 21.36 3.04
CA THR A 367 27.01 20.80 2.62
C THR A 367 27.43 19.62 3.49
N GLY A 368 27.30 19.72 4.81
CA GLY A 368 27.55 18.58 5.71
C GLY A 368 26.58 17.41 5.49
N LEU A 369 25.32 17.69 5.19
CA LEU A 369 24.30 16.66 4.97
C LEU A 369 24.34 16.02 3.57
N TYR A 370 24.95 16.65 2.56
CA TYR A 370 25.17 16.05 1.24
C TYR A 370 26.27 14.98 1.27
N TRP A 371 27.31 15.14 2.08
CA TRP A 371 28.41 14.19 2.16
C TRP A 371 28.65 13.75 3.61
N PRO A 372 27.70 13.03 4.24
CA PRO A 372 27.87 12.58 5.62
C PRO A 372 29.01 11.58 5.78
N ASP A 373 29.43 10.90 4.71
CA ASP A 373 30.60 10.03 4.69
C ASP A 373 31.92 10.77 4.37
N GLY A 374 31.87 12.10 4.18
CA GLY A 374 33.01 12.90 3.74
C GLY A 374 33.34 12.75 2.25
N GLY A 375 32.43 12.20 1.44
CA GLY A 375 32.62 11.94 0.01
C GLY A 375 33.37 10.65 -0.30
N LYS A 376 33.55 9.79 0.70
CA LYS A 376 34.33 8.55 0.59
C LYS A 376 33.81 7.64 -0.52
N GLU A 377 32.52 7.34 -0.59
CA GLU A 377 31.97 6.44 -1.60
C GLU A 377 32.14 6.98 -3.02
N VAL A 378 32.04 8.30 -3.19
CA VAL A 378 32.30 8.95 -4.48
C VAL A 378 33.76 8.74 -4.88
N LEU A 379 34.71 9.01 -3.98
CA LEU A 379 36.15 8.85 -4.24
C LEU A 379 36.53 7.39 -4.51
N ASP A 380 36.00 6.44 -3.73
CA ASP A 380 36.24 5.01 -3.91
C ASP A 380 35.79 4.54 -5.31
N LEU A 381 34.63 5.01 -5.79
CA LEU A 381 34.11 4.68 -7.12
C LEU A 381 34.96 5.26 -8.25
N LEU A 382 35.50 6.47 -8.07
CA LEU A 382 36.43 7.06 -9.04
C LEU A 382 37.76 6.29 -9.06
N GLU A 383 38.28 5.93 -7.89
CA GLU A 383 39.51 5.14 -7.75
C GLU A 383 39.37 3.72 -8.32
N GLU A 384 38.24 3.03 -8.09
CA GLU A 384 37.94 1.68 -8.62
C GLU A 384 38.17 1.59 -10.14
N ALA A 385 37.83 2.65 -10.87
CA ALA A 385 37.95 2.70 -12.31
C ALA A 385 39.21 3.43 -12.82
N GLY A 386 40.00 4.04 -11.93
CA GLY A 386 41.06 4.97 -12.33
C GLY A 386 40.52 6.22 -13.05
N GLU A 387 39.33 6.69 -12.65
CA GLU A 387 38.67 7.87 -13.22
C GLU A 387 39.27 9.16 -12.64
N PRO A 388 39.68 10.14 -13.47
CA PRO A 388 40.21 11.41 -12.98
C PRO A 388 39.12 12.25 -12.31
N ILE A 389 39.47 12.94 -11.22
CA ILE A 389 38.57 13.88 -10.53
C ILE A 389 38.48 15.18 -11.34
N LEU A 390 37.27 15.53 -11.80
CA LEU A 390 37.04 16.76 -12.57
C LEU A 390 37.08 18.03 -11.69
N PRO A 391 37.32 19.23 -12.28
CA PRO A 391 37.53 20.47 -11.51
C PRO A 391 36.45 20.79 -10.49
N LEU A 392 35.16 20.68 -10.85
CA LEU A 392 34.07 20.95 -9.91
C LEU A 392 33.95 19.89 -8.81
N THR A 393 34.23 18.62 -9.11
CA THR A 393 34.27 17.54 -8.10
C THR A 393 35.40 17.78 -7.11
N LYS A 394 36.58 18.18 -7.60
CA LYS A 394 37.71 18.57 -6.76
C LYS A 394 37.37 19.79 -5.89
N PHE A 395 36.75 20.80 -6.48
CA PHE A 395 36.35 22.01 -5.75
C PHE A 395 35.46 21.68 -4.55
N ILE A 396 34.41 20.87 -4.76
CA ILE A 396 33.44 20.59 -3.70
C ILE A 396 33.97 19.60 -2.66
N LEU A 397 34.77 18.60 -3.07
CA LEU A 397 35.25 17.55 -2.16
C LEU A 397 36.55 17.91 -1.42
N HIS A 398 37.43 18.70 -2.02
CA HIS A 398 38.75 19.00 -1.47
C HIS A 398 38.96 20.49 -1.17
N ASP A 399 38.68 21.37 -2.14
CA ASP A 399 39.14 22.76 -2.04
C ASP A 399 38.34 23.59 -1.03
N GLN A 400 37.09 23.20 -0.70
CA GLN A 400 36.31 23.92 0.32
C GLN A 400 36.78 23.66 1.76
N GLY A 401 37.49 22.55 2.03
CA GLY A 401 37.97 22.20 3.38
C GLY A 401 36.88 22.00 4.46
N ARG A 402 35.61 21.87 4.04
CA ARG A 402 34.42 21.80 4.93
C ARG A 402 33.90 20.38 5.15
N LEU A 403 34.32 19.42 4.33
CA LEU A 403 33.81 18.05 4.40
C LEU A 403 34.59 17.23 5.42
N LYS A 404 33.84 16.53 6.27
CA LYS A 404 34.36 15.51 7.18
C LYS A 404 33.40 14.32 7.18
N SER A 405 33.93 13.13 7.42
CA SER A 405 33.07 11.97 7.70
C SER A 405 32.41 12.18 9.06
N LEU A 406 31.08 12.27 9.06
CA LEU A 406 30.27 12.48 10.26
C LEU A 406 30.07 11.16 10.98
N THR A 407 30.19 11.19 12.31
CA THR A 407 29.64 10.12 13.15
C THR A 407 28.11 10.18 13.12
N CYS A 408 27.43 9.07 13.48
CA CYS A 408 25.97 9.06 13.59
C CYS A 408 25.44 10.17 14.51
N HIS A 409 26.17 10.48 15.60
CA HIS A 409 25.77 11.52 16.54
C HIS A 409 25.85 12.93 15.92
N GLU A 410 26.96 13.24 15.24
CA GLU A 410 27.12 14.53 14.55
C GLU A 410 26.09 14.68 13.42
N GLN A 411 25.80 13.60 12.69
CA GLN A 411 24.74 13.61 11.69
C GLN A 411 23.36 13.90 12.31
N TRP A 412 23.04 13.32 13.47
CA TRP A 412 21.78 13.62 14.18
C TRP A 412 21.68 15.07 14.63
N GLN A 413 22.78 15.63 15.15
CA GLN A 413 22.85 17.05 15.52
C GLN A 413 22.57 17.95 14.31
N LEU A 414 23.21 17.66 13.17
CA LEU A 414 23.02 18.45 11.95
C LEU A 414 21.60 18.28 11.36
N CYS A 415 20.99 17.11 11.49
CA CYS A 415 19.58 16.90 11.17
C CYS A 415 18.63 17.69 12.09
N ALA A 416 18.95 17.83 13.38
CA ALA A 416 18.18 18.68 14.29
C ALA A 416 18.30 20.16 13.89
N GLU A 417 19.50 20.63 13.57
CA GLU A 417 19.72 22.01 13.08
C GLU A 417 18.95 22.29 11.77
N ARG A 418 18.88 21.32 10.86
CA ARG A 418 18.04 21.39 9.65
C ARG A 418 16.57 21.58 10.02
N ASP A 419 16.05 20.80 10.96
CA ASP A 419 14.63 20.84 11.31
C ASP A 419 14.26 22.10 12.10
N ASP A 420 15.19 22.64 12.91
CA ASP A 420 15.07 23.97 13.52
C ASP A 420 15.03 25.07 12.46
N TYR A 421 15.92 25.00 11.46
CA TYR A 421 15.93 25.93 10.34
C TYR A 421 14.63 25.90 9.54
N ARG A 422 14.09 24.70 9.27
CA ARG A 422 12.77 24.53 8.63
C ARG A 422 11.65 25.18 9.44
N THR A 423 11.67 25.02 10.75
CA THR A 423 10.68 25.61 11.66
C THR A 423 10.76 27.13 11.65
N MET A 424 11.97 27.70 11.69
CA MET A 424 12.18 29.15 11.57
C MET A 424 11.59 29.70 10.26
N TYR A 425 11.88 29.05 9.13
CA TYR A 425 11.39 29.49 7.82
C TYR A 425 9.86 29.39 7.72
N ALA A 426 9.27 28.31 8.24
CA ALA A 426 7.83 28.14 8.26
C ALA A 426 7.11 29.23 9.08
N ARG A 427 7.71 29.66 10.21
CA ARG A 427 7.21 30.77 11.04
C ARG A 427 7.31 32.12 10.32
N ALA A 428 8.46 32.41 9.69
CA ALA A 428 8.64 33.63 8.92
C ALA A 428 7.59 33.77 7.81
N TRP A 429 7.22 32.65 7.18
CA TRP A 429 6.15 32.62 6.19
C TRP A 429 4.77 32.89 6.80
N THR A 430 4.45 32.29 7.95
CA THR A 430 3.18 32.55 8.65
C THR A 430 3.06 33.98 9.14
N ASP A 431 4.17 34.56 9.58
CA ASP A 431 4.24 35.95 10.04
C ASP A 431 3.88 36.98 8.95
N THR A 432 3.92 36.59 7.67
CA THR A 432 3.48 37.48 6.58
C THR A 432 1.99 37.82 6.61
N ALA A 433 1.17 37.07 7.34
CA ALA A 433 -0.24 37.35 7.55
C ALA A 433 -0.52 38.38 8.65
N LYS A 434 0.48 38.82 9.43
CA LYS A 434 0.26 39.69 10.60
C LYS A 434 -0.35 41.05 10.24
N ASP A 435 -0.01 41.60 9.08
CA ASP A 435 -0.40 42.95 8.70
C ASP A 435 -1.80 43.03 8.06
N ASP A 436 -2.20 42.00 7.30
CA ASP A 436 -3.42 42.02 6.46
C ASP A 436 -4.27 40.74 6.54
N GLY A 437 -3.88 39.77 7.38
CA GLY A 437 -4.57 38.49 7.55
C GLY A 437 -4.38 37.49 6.40
N GLN A 438 -3.55 37.80 5.39
CA GLN A 438 -3.25 36.90 4.27
C GLN A 438 -1.78 36.49 4.29
N GLU A 439 -1.50 35.19 4.41
CA GLU A 439 -0.15 34.68 4.21
C GLU A 439 0.29 34.88 2.76
N VAL A 440 1.58 35.08 2.53
CA VAL A 440 2.18 35.00 1.20
C VAL A 440 1.81 33.65 0.56
N ASP A 441 1.31 33.69 -0.67
CA ASP A 441 0.90 32.50 -1.42
C ASP A 441 2.10 31.77 -2.01
N VAL A 442 3.03 32.52 -2.60
CA VAL A 442 4.26 32.04 -3.23
C VAL A 442 5.38 33.09 -3.14
N ILE A 443 6.63 32.62 -3.17
CA ILE A 443 7.82 33.47 -3.30
C ILE A 443 8.34 33.37 -4.73
N ILE A 444 8.61 34.51 -5.37
CA ILE A 444 9.37 34.58 -6.61
C ILE A 444 10.82 34.91 -6.27
N CYS A 445 11.75 34.09 -6.76
CA CYS A 445 13.17 34.27 -6.51
C CYS A 445 14.03 33.83 -7.71
N PRO A 446 15.32 34.19 -7.74
CA PRO A 446 16.25 33.68 -8.74
C PRO A 446 16.50 32.17 -8.59
N PRO A 447 16.53 31.37 -9.68
CA PRO A 447 17.01 29.97 -9.70
C PRO A 447 18.52 29.85 -9.80
N ASN A 448 19.20 30.96 -10.09
CA ASN A 448 20.64 31.15 -10.02
C ASN A 448 20.87 32.66 -9.82
N PHE A 449 22.06 33.08 -9.40
CA PHE A 449 22.39 34.51 -9.27
C PHE A 449 22.29 35.26 -10.62
N GLY A 450 22.42 34.58 -11.76
CA GLY A 450 22.37 35.19 -13.08
C GLY A 450 21.94 34.22 -14.17
N ALA A 451 22.23 34.58 -15.42
CA ALA A 451 22.12 33.66 -16.54
C ALA A 451 23.16 32.52 -16.44
N ALA A 452 23.16 31.61 -17.41
CA ALA A 452 24.06 30.46 -17.45
C ALA A 452 25.53 30.85 -17.28
N THR A 453 26.24 30.22 -16.35
CA THR A 453 27.65 30.52 -16.05
C THR A 453 28.60 30.02 -17.15
N PRO A 454 29.81 30.58 -17.27
CA PRO A 454 30.89 29.95 -18.02
C PRO A 454 31.27 28.60 -17.41
N HIS A 455 31.88 27.73 -18.22
CA HIS A 455 32.30 26.39 -17.76
C HIS A 455 33.30 26.43 -16.60
N ASP A 456 33.23 25.44 -15.72
CA ASP A 456 33.98 25.27 -14.48
C ASP A 456 33.73 26.36 -13.39
N GLN A 457 32.68 27.18 -13.58
CA GLN A 457 32.35 28.30 -12.70
C GLN A 457 31.05 28.12 -11.89
N SER A 458 30.34 27.00 -12.01
CA SER A 458 29.13 26.68 -11.22
C SER A 458 29.43 26.35 -9.75
N ARG A 459 30.03 27.29 -9.03
CA ARG A 459 30.54 27.13 -7.64
C ARG A 459 29.57 27.63 -6.56
N TYR A 460 28.50 28.30 -6.97
CA TYR A 460 27.50 28.85 -6.06
C TYR A 460 26.10 28.37 -6.44
N TRP A 461 25.41 27.65 -5.55
CA TRP A 461 24.09 27.08 -5.83
C TRP A 461 23.05 27.28 -4.72
N ALA A 462 23.29 28.22 -3.79
CA ALA A 462 22.44 28.43 -2.62
C ALA A 462 21.00 28.82 -2.98
N TYR A 463 20.82 29.63 -4.03
CA TYR A 463 19.53 30.07 -4.58
C TYR A 463 18.53 28.94 -4.85
N THR A 464 19.00 27.73 -5.17
CA THR A 464 18.15 26.55 -5.34
C THR A 464 18.22 25.59 -4.16
N ALA A 465 19.42 25.41 -3.59
CA ALA A 465 19.66 24.40 -2.57
C ALA A 465 18.92 24.69 -1.27
N GLN A 466 18.72 25.97 -0.92
CA GLN A 466 17.88 26.41 0.20
C GLN A 466 16.50 25.73 0.18
N TRP A 467 15.90 25.61 -0.99
CA TRP A 467 14.56 25.03 -1.15
C TRP A 467 14.56 23.50 -1.06
N ASN A 468 15.70 22.85 -1.26
CA ASN A 468 15.87 21.42 -0.95
C ASN A 468 16.04 21.21 0.56
N LEU A 469 16.79 22.08 1.25
CA LEU A 469 16.88 22.03 2.72
C LEU A 469 15.48 22.13 3.33
N LEU A 470 14.68 23.07 2.85
CA LEU A 470 13.31 23.29 3.32
C LEU A 470 12.29 22.26 2.83
N ASP A 471 12.63 21.47 1.81
CA ASP A 471 11.72 20.56 1.10
C ASP A 471 10.49 21.28 0.50
N TYR A 472 10.73 22.45 -0.10
CA TYR A 472 9.67 23.29 -0.68
C TYR A 472 9.58 23.06 -2.20
N PRO A 473 8.38 22.86 -2.77
CA PRO A 473 8.21 22.73 -4.22
C PRO A 473 8.55 24.04 -4.94
N ALA A 474 9.16 23.93 -6.12
CA ALA A 474 9.60 25.10 -6.87
C ALA A 474 9.51 24.88 -8.38
N ALA A 475 8.90 25.84 -9.10
CA ALA A 475 8.73 25.84 -10.55
C ALA A 475 9.55 26.95 -11.21
N VAL A 476 10.38 26.61 -12.19
CA VAL A 476 11.12 27.56 -13.02
C VAL A 476 10.33 27.89 -14.27
N PHE A 477 10.37 29.16 -14.67
CA PHE A 477 9.75 29.67 -15.87
C PHE A 477 10.65 30.74 -16.51
N PRO A 478 10.80 30.75 -17.85
CA PRO A 478 11.59 31.76 -18.54
C PRO A 478 10.91 33.13 -18.41
N VAL A 479 11.65 34.23 -18.36
CA VAL A 479 11.10 35.59 -18.26
C VAL A 479 11.54 36.46 -19.43
N THR A 480 12.85 36.57 -19.61
CA THR A 480 13.48 37.49 -20.57
C THR A 480 14.83 36.92 -21.02
N THR A 481 15.60 37.69 -21.78
CA THR A 481 16.98 37.37 -22.17
C THR A 481 17.91 38.50 -21.75
N VAL A 482 19.21 38.22 -21.64
CA VAL A 482 20.22 39.25 -21.35
C VAL A 482 20.30 40.24 -22.52
N ASP A 483 20.20 41.52 -22.21
CA ASP A 483 20.27 42.65 -23.12
C ASP A 483 21.47 43.52 -22.72
N PRO A 484 22.57 43.54 -23.50
CA PRO A 484 23.79 44.28 -23.13
C PRO A 484 23.58 45.78 -22.90
N VAL A 485 22.52 46.37 -23.45
CA VAL A 485 22.20 47.80 -23.27
C VAL A 485 21.50 48.05 -21.94
N LYS A 486 20.62 47.15 -21.51
CA LYS A 486 19.83 47.30 -20.28
C LYS A 486 20.51 46.70 -19.06
N ASP A 487 21.30 45.66 -19.26
CA ASP A 487 21.87 44.84 -18.20
C ASP A 487 23.35 45.14 -17.98
N VAL A 488 23.69 46.43 -17.94
CA VAL A 488 25.07 46.89 -17.71
C VAL A 488 25.53 46.60 -16.28
N LYS A 489 26.83 46.35 -16.12
CA LYS A 489 27.45 46.15 -14.80
C LYS A 489 27.37 47.44 -13.99
N ASP A 490 26.92 47.34 -12.75
CA ASP A 490 26.80 48.48 -11.83
C ASP A 490 28.16 48.93 -11.28
N ALA A 491 28.65 50.09 -11.74
CA ALA A 491 29.93 50.64 -11.30
C ALA A 491 29.97 51.00 -9.80
N ALA A 492 28.82 51.15 -9.13
CA ALA A 492 28.72 51.44 -7.70
C ALA A 492 28.65 50.19 -6.82
N TYR A 493 28.66 48.98 -7.42
CA TYR A 493 28.55 47.74 -6.68
C TYR A 493 29.76 47.46 -5.78
N VAL A 494 29.48 47.05 -4.55
CA VAL A 494 30.49 46.64 -3.57
C VAL A 494 30.18 45.20 -3.12
N PRO A 495 31.08 44.23 -3.39
CA PRO A 495 30.89 42.85 -2.96
C PRO A 495 30.75 42.73 -1.44
N LYS A 496 29.79 41.93 -0.98
CA LYS A 496 29.54 41.68 0.45
C LYS A 496 30.49 40.65 1.05
N ASN A 497 31.01 39.74 0.23
CA ASN A 497 31.95 38.68 0.60
C ASN A 497 32.65 38.13 -0.66
N GLU A 498 33.54 37.16 -0.49
CA GLU A 498 34.31 36.57 -1.59
C GLU A 498 33.46 35.81 -2.60
N ASP A 499 32.39 35.12 -2.17
CA ASP A 499 31.48 34.41 -3.08
C ASP A 499 30.71 35.41 -3.96
N ASP A 500 30.25 36.51 -3.35
CA ASP A 500 29.58 37.63 -4.03
C ASP A 500 30.52 38.32 -5.04
N LYS A 501 31.77 38.55 -4.65
CA LYS A 501 32.81 39.10 -5.53
C LYS A 501 33.07 38.18 -6.73
N PHE A 502 33.28 36.89 -6.47
CA PHE A 502 33.53 35.89 -7.51
C PHE A 502 32.38 35.86 -8.52
N VAL A 503 31.13 35.84 -8.04
CA VAL A 503 29.95 35.84 -8.88
C VAL A 503 29.86 37.14 -9.69
N TYR A 504 30.01 38.29 -9.06
CA TYR A 504 29.86 39.58 -9.73
C TYR A 504 30.95 39.84 -10.79
N ASP A 505 32.18 39.39 -10.54
CA ASP A 505 33.29 39.53 -11.48
C ASP A 505 33.12 38.69 -12.75
N MET A 506 32.36 37.60 -12.67
CA MET A 506 32.05 36.72 -13.80
C MET A 506 31.17 37.40 -14.86
N TYR A 507 30.39 38.42 -14.49
CA TYR A 507 29.41 39.02 -15.39
C TYR A 507 30.03 40.05 -16.34
N THR A 508 29.83 39.81 -17.63
CA THR A 508 30.08 40.78 -18.72
C THR A 508 28.91 40.73 -19.69
N PRO A 509 28.17 41.83 -19.93
CA PRO A 509 26.92 41.78 -20.68
C PRO A 509 27.06 41.14 -22.07
N GLU A 510 28.20 41.34 -22.74
CA GLU A 510 28.49 40.81 -24.07
C GLU A 510 28.64 39.29 -24.08
N THR A 511 29.28 38.70 -23.05
CA THR A 511 29.48 37.25 -22.95
C THR A 511 28.15 36.52 -22.78
N PHE A 512 27.19 37.15 -22.11
CA PHE A 512 25.90 36.55 -21.78
C PHE A 512 24.78 37.00 -22.73
N LYS A 513 25.08 37.79 -23.76
CA LYS A 513 24.08 38.28 -24.72
C LYS A 513 23.17 37.16 -25.21
N ASP A 514 21.86 37.44 -25.24
CA ASP A 514 20.80 36.53 -25.67
C ASP A 514 20.62 35.27 -24.79
N ALA A 515 21.41 35.10 -23.73
CA ALA A 515 21.23 34.01 -22.79
C ALA A 515 19.87 34.15 -22.07
N PRO A 516 19.13 33.04 -21.89
CA PRO A 516 17.86 33.08 -21.17
C PRO A 516 18.02 33.52 -19.71
N VAL A 517 17.04 34.28 -19.25
CA VAL A 517 16.89 34.72 -17.86
C VAL A 517 15.54 34.23 -17.37
N SER A 518 15.58 33.37 -16.36
CA SER A 518 14.42 32.68 -15.83
C SER A 518 14.30 32.95 -14.32
N LEU A 519 13.08 32.88 -13.80
CA LEU A 519 12.81 32.96 -12.36
C LEU A 519 12.24 31.64 -11.85
N GLN A 520 12.20 31.45 -10.53
CA GLN A 520 11.47 30.35 -9.90
C GLN A 520 10.39 30.86 -8.96
N ILE A 521 9.28 30.12 -8.90
CA ILE A 521 8.19 30.28 -7.94
C ILE A 521 8.31 29.17 -6.92
N VAL A 522 8.34 29.52 -5.65
CA VAL A 522 8.47 28.60 -4.52
C VAL A 522 7.19 28.66 -3.69
N GLY A 523 6.68 27.50 -3.30
CA GLY A 523 5.57 27.38 -2.35
C GLY A 523 5.98 26.60 -1.11
N ARG A 524 5.07 26.54 -0.14
CA ARG A 524 5.27 25.69 1.05
C ARG A 524 5.36 24.21 0.67
N ARG A 525 6.05 23.45 1.53
CA ARG A 525 6.06 21.99 1.48
C ARG A 525 4.64 21.43 1.29
N GLN A 526 4.48 20.50 0.35
CA GLN A 526 3.19 19.91 -0.05
C GLN A 526 2.17 20.88 -0.67
N HIS A 527 2.57 22.07 -1.13
CA HIS A 527 1.69 22.97 -1.88
C HIS A 527 1.98 22.94 -3.40
N ASP A 528 2.35 21.77 -3.92
CA ASP A 528 2.77 21.55 -5.32
C ASP A 528 1.76 22.09 -6.34
N ALA A 529 0.47 21.74 -6.20
CA ALA A 529 -0.60 22.22 -7.09
C ALA A 529 -0.82 23.74 -6.99
N LYS A 530 -0.66 24.32 -5.80
CA LYS A 530 -0.75 25.77 -5.58
C LYS A 530 0.38 26.52 -6.29
N VAL A 531 1.60 25.98 -6.31
CA VAL A 531 2.73 26.58 -7.04
C VAL A 531 2.46 26.59 -8.54
N LEU A 532 1.98 25.48 -9.11
CA LEU A 532 1.66 25.43 -10.54
C LEU A 532 0.48 26.33 -10.90
N ALA A 533 -0.55 26.41 -10.06
CA ALA A 533 -1.65 27.35 -10.24
C ALA A 533 -1.18 28.82 -10.17
N ALA A 534 -0.26 29.13 -9.25
CA ALA A 534 0.29 30.48 -9.14
C ALA A 534 1.11 30.87 -10.37
N LEU A 535 1.84 29.92 -10.95
CA LEU A 535 2.57 30.13 -12.21
C LEU A 535 1.62 30.55 -13.33
N VAL A 536 0.46 29.91 -13.46
CA VAL A 536 -0.55 30.27 -14.47
C VAL A 536 -1.01 31.73 -14.29
N GLU A 537 -1.30 32.15 -13.06
CA GLU A 537 -1.74 33.50 -12.76
C GLU A 537 -0.64 34.55 -13.00
N ILE A 538 0.61 34.23 -12.64
CA ILE A 538 1.77 35.12 -12.87
C ILE A 538 2.08 35.27 -14.36
N GLU A 539 2.00 34.19 -15.14
CA GLU A 539 2.18 34.27 -16.59
C GLU A 539 1.04 35.03 -17.28
N ARG A 540 -0.19 34.91 -16.77
CA ARG A 540 -1.31 35.75 -17.20
C ARG A 540 -1.02 37.23 -16.95
N ALA A 541 -0.47 37.57 -15.80
CA ALA A 541 -0.06 38.94 -15.46
C ALA A 541 1.05 39.46 -16.41
N LEU A 542 1.93 38.57 -16.89
CA LEU A 542 2.96 38.89 -17.90
C LEU A 542 2.42 38.99 -19.34
N GLY A 543 1.11 38.82 -19.53
CA GLY A 543 0.47 38.90 -20.85
C GLY A 543 0.75 37.70 -21.76
N ARG A 544 1.15 36.55 -21.19
CA ARG A 544 1.39 35.33 -21.97
C ARG A 544 0.08 34.62 -22.29
N PRO A 545 -0.04 34.02 -23.49
CA PRO A 545 -1.23 33.28 -23.87
C PRO A 545 -1.46 32.11 -22.90
N LEU A 546 -2.70 31.97 -22.44
CA LEU A 546 -3.13 30.80 -21.69
C LEU A 546 -3.46 29.69 -22.69
N SER A 547 -2.79 28.56 -22.55
CA SER A 547 -3.18 27.30 -23.20
C SER A 547 -4.50 26.78 -22.62
N PHE A 548 -5.16 25.93 -23.42
CA PHE A 548 -6.57 25.51 -23.40
C PHE A 548 -7.13 24.93 -22.08
N LEU A 549 -6.28 24.59 -21.10
CA LEU A 549 -6.63 23.88 -19.86
C LEU A 549 -7.46 24.68 -18.83
N THR A 550 -7.75 25.95 -19.08
CA THR A 550 -8.68 26.73 -18.23
C THR A 550 -10.16 26.65 -18.67
N SER A 551 -10.47 25.95 -19.77
CA SER A 551 -11.85 25.86 -20.31
C SER A 551 -12.48 24.46 -20.34
N LEU A 552 -11.74 23.40 -19.98
CA LEU A 552 -12.26 22.03 -19.95
C LEU A 552 -12.46 21.53 -18.51
N ALA A 553 -13.65 21.77 -17.99
CA ALA A 553 -14.23 20.94 -16.95
C ALA A 553 -14.81 19.66 -17.59
N GLU A 554 -13.95 18.78 -18.14
CA GLU A 554 -14.32 17.43 -18.55
C GLU A 554 -13.06 16.53 -18.61
N PRO A 555 -13.08 15.32 -18.02
CA PRO A 555 -11.90 14.49 -17.91
C PRO A 555 -11.53 13.85 -19.27
N LEU A 556 -10.40 14.28 -19.85
CA LEU A 556 -9.74 13.66 -21.00
C LEU A 556 -9.09 12.29 -20.68
N ILE A 557 -9.69 11.49 -19.80
CA ILE A 557 -9.29 10.09 -19.57
C ILE A 557 -10.29 9.21 -20.31
N HIS A 558 -9.98 8.91 -21.57
CA HIS A 558 -10.76 7.98 -22.38
C HIS A 558 -10.78 6.59 -21.71
N LYS A 559 -11.95 6.19 -21.25
CA LYS A 559 -12.32 4.80 -20.93
C LYS A 559 -12.45 4.02 -22.25
N SER A 560 -11.83 2.86 -22.35
CA SER A 560 -12.11 1.84 -23.38
C SER A 560 -12.07 0.43 -22.75
N PRO A 561 -12.77 -0.58 -23.31
CA PRO A 561 -13.94 -1.15 -22.63
C PRO A 561 -13.88 -2.67 -22.46
N ILE A 562 -14.59 -3.20 -21.46
CA ILE A 562 -15.24 -4.50 -21.59
C ILE A 562 -16.71 -4.35 -21.18
N MET A 563 -17.55 -4.41 -22.22
CA MET A 563 -19.01 -4.55 -22.35
C MET A 563 -19.89 -4.50 -21.08
N SER A 564 -20.84 -3.56 -21.09
CA SER A 564 -22.09 -3.55 -20.32
C SER A 564 -23.16 -4.45 -21.01
N PRO A 565 -24.28 -4.85 -20.37
CA PRO A 565 -25.37 -3.90 -20.10
C PRO A 565 -26.23 -4.19 -18.85
N LYS A 566 -26.47 -3.18 -18.01
CA LYS A 566 -27.79 -2.57 -17.78
C LYS A 566 -27.76 -1.57 -16.62
N GLU A 567 -28.57 -0.54 -16.78
CA GLU A 567 -28.82 0.61 -15.92
C GLU A 567 -28.96 0.24 -14.43
N THR A 568 -28.25 0.96 -13.55
CA THR A 568 -28.75 1.53 -12.29
C THR A 568 -27.60 2.23 -11.54
N THR A 569 -27.76 3.54 -11.31
CA THR A 569 -27.31 4.38 -10.17
C THR A 569 -25.89 4.25 -9.60
N GLU A 570 -25.26 5.42 -9.42
CA GLU A 570 -23.92 5.70 -8.85
C GLU A 570 -23.59 4.95 -7.55
N ALA A 571 -22.37 4.40 -7.47
CA ALA A 571 -21.75 3.91 -6.23
C ALA A 571 -20.21 4.01 -6.30
N GLU A 572 -19.58 4.34 -5.17
CA GLU A 572 -18.14 4.49 -4.92
C GLU A 572 -17.24 3.38 -5.51
N PRO A 573 -15.91 3.64 -5.73
CA PRO A 573 -14.99 2.63 -6.23
C PRO A 573 -14.85 1.44 -5.26
N SER A 574 -15.58 0.37 -5.56
CA SER A 574 -15.59 -0.91 -4.82
C SER A 574 -14.19 -1.54 -4.77
N PHE A 575 -13.58 -1.56 -3.58
CA PHE A 575 -12.44 -2.44 -3.28
C PHE A 575 -12.77 -3.91 -3.62
N PRO A 576 -11.76 -4.77 -3.91
CA PRO A 576 -12.00 -6.21 -4.04
C PRO A 576 -12.69 -6.75 -2.77
N PRO A 577 -13.68 -7.66 -2.89
CA PRO A 577 -14.45 -8.16 -1.76
C PRO A 577 -13.54 -8.59 -0.62
N GLY A 578 -13.77 -8.05 0.58
CA GLY A 578 -12.97 -8.37 1.75
C GLY A 578 -11.68 -7.56 1.93
N THR A 579 -11.55 -6.45 1.23
CA THR A 579 -10.48 -5.47 1.45
C THR A 579 -11.12 -4.25 2.08
N VAL A 580 -10.84 -4.01 3.36
CA VAL A 580 -11.54 -3.00 4.17
C VAL A 580 -10.56 -2.01 4.77
N ARG A 581 -10.95 -0.74 4.82
CA ARG A 581 -10.19 0.31 5.51
C ARG A 581 -10.51 0.22 7.01
N LEU A 582 -9.53 -0.18 7.81
CA LEU A 582 -9.71 -0.48 9.24
C LEU A 582 -9.20 0.65 10.15
N ILE A 583 -8.35 1.54 9.62
CA ILE A 583 -7.72 2.62 10.39
C ILE A 583 -7.98 3.93 9.65
N ASP A 584 -8.70 4.84 10.30
CA ASP A 584 -8.84 6.24 9.92
C ASP A 584 -7.69 7.01 10.53
N MET A 585 -6.70 7.29 9.70
CA MET A 585 -5.49 8.00 10.12
C MET A 585 -5.73 9.52 10.20
N ASP A 586 -6.88 10.01 9.71
CA ASP A 586 -7.11 11.41 9.38
C ASP A 586 -8.30 12.03 10.15
N GLY A 587 -9.09 11.23 10.89
CA GLY A 587 -10.27 11.66 11.65
C GLY A 587 -11.35 12.34 10.80
N SER A 588 -11.34 12.08 9.50
CA SER A 588 -12.09 12.83 8.47
C SER A 588 -13.36 12.11 8.00
N LEU A 589 -13.57 10.87 8.44
CA LEU A 589 -14.75 10.08 8.09
C LEU A 589 -15.86 10.29 9.14
N SER A 590 -17.10 10.53 8.70
CA SER A 590 -18.28 10.51 9.57
C SER A 590 -18.68 9.07 9.93
N ALA A 591 -17.75 8.33 10.53
CA ALA A 591 -17.88 6.92 10.88
C ALA A 591 -17.71 6.76 12.40
N SER A 592 -18.42 5.83 13.02
CA SER A 592 -18.22 5.58 14.46
C SER A 592 -16.82 4.97 14.68
N HIS A 593 -16.07 5.51 15.65
CA HIS A 593 -14.71 5.08 16.03
C HIS A 593 -14.71 4.31 17.35
N ALA A 594 -13.69 3.48 17.60
CA ALA A 594 -13.56 2.74 18.85
C ALA A 594 -13.24 3.64 20.06
N GLU A 595 -13.90 3.40 21.21
CA GLU A 595 -13.70 4.18 22.44
C GLU A 595 -12.50 3.64 23.27
N GLY A 596 -11.36 4.32 23.18
CA GLY A 596 -10.20 4.08 24.06
C GLY A 596 -8.98 4.94 23.70
N GLU A 597 -8.20 5.43 24.67
CA GLU A 597 -7.06 6.35 24.46
C GLU A 597 -5.97 5.86 23.48
N LYS A 598 -5.92 4.55 23.18
CA LYS A 598 -4.98 3.93 22.22
C LYS A 598 -5.62 3.43 20.92
N GLU A 599 -6.93 3.61 20.74
CA GLU A 599 -7.74 2.97 19.67
C GLU A 599 -8.69 3.92 18.94
N LYS A 600 -8.62 5.24 19.19
CA LYS A 600 -9.49 6.27 18.55
C LYS A 600 -9.42 6.30 17.03
N ASP A 601 -8.33 5.81 16.44
CA ASP A 601 -8.07 5.86 15.00
C ASP A 601 -8.71 4.66 14.25
N ILE A 602 -9.38 3.74 14.97
CA ILE A 602 -9.94 2.50 14.39
C ILE A 602 -11.42 2.70 14.02
N ILE A 603 -11.75 2.45 12.75
CA ILE A 603 -13.13 2.55 12.25
C ILE A 603 -13.93 1.32 12.67
N LEU A 604 -15.14 1.51 13.21
CA LEU A 604 -16.07 0.43 13.51
C LEU A 604 -16.64 -0.14 12.21
N VAL A 605 -16.32 -1.40 11.92
CA VAL A 605 -16.83 -2.13 10.74
C VAL A 605 -17.49 -3.41 11.25
N PRO A 606 -18.80 -3.66 11.04
CA PRO A 606 -19.81 -2.82 10.37
C PRO A 606 -20.13 -1.55 11.15
N GLN A 607 -20.70 -0.54 10.47
CA GLN A 607 -21.22 0.66 11.14
C GLN A 607 -22.44 0.27 12.02
N PRO A 608 -22.48 0.69 13.29
CA PRO A 608 -23.61 0.41 14.17
C PRO A 608 -24.88 1.14 13.69
N SER A 609 -26.06 0.55 13.94
CA SER A 609 -27.32 1.26 13.73
C SER A 609 -27.62 2.24 14.88
N GLU A 610 -28.63 3.09 14.75
CA GLU A 610 -29.08 3.99 15.85
C GLU A 610 -29.97 3.26 16.88
N ASP A 611 -30.30 1.98 16.67
CA ASP A 611 -31.12 1.18 17.58
C ASP A 611 -30.29 0.66 18.78
N PRO A 612 -30.64 1.01 20.03
CA PRO A 612 -29.96 0.50 21.23
C PRO A 612 -30.02 -1.02 21.41
N GLU A 613 -30.93 -1.71 20.70
CA GLU A 613 -31.05 -3.17 20.74
C GLU A 613 -30.26 -3.89 19.63
N ASP A 614 -29.55 -3.18 18.75
CA ASP A 614 -28.53 -3.78 17.86
C ASP A 614 -27.42 -4.42 18.71
N PRO A 615 -27.08 -5.71 18.51
CA PRO A 615 -26.01 -6.37 19.27
C PRO A 615 -24.66 -5.66 19.22
N LEU A 616 -24.38 -4.87 18.17
CA LEU A 616 -23.17 -4.03 18.09
C LEU A 616 -23.17 -2.87 19.10
N ASN A 617 -24.34 -2.38 19.51
CA ASN A 617 -24.51 -1.27 20.46
C ASN A 617 -24.65 -1.72 21.92
N TRP A 618 -24.64 -3.02 22.19
CA TRP A 618 -24.74 -3.53 23.55
C TRP A 618 -23.56 -3.06 24.43
N SER A 619 -23.82 -2.81 25.71
CA SER A 619 -22.75 -2.48 26.66
C SER A 619 -21.74 -3.62 26.76
N TYR A 620 -20.47 -3.30 27.04
CA TYR A 620 -19.40 -4.30 27.14
C TYR A 620 -19.74 -5.48 28.07
N LYS A 621 -20.42 -5.20 29.21
CA LYS A 621 -20.88 -6.25 30.14
C LYS A 621 -21.91 -7.19 29.48
N ARG A 622 -22.86 -6.66 28.71
CA ARG A 622 -23.87 -7.44 27.97
C ARG A 622 -23.21 -8.24 26.84
N LYS A 623 -22.26 -7.66 26.10
CA LYS A 623 -21.48 -8.35 25.06
C LYS A 623 -20.66 -9.53 25.62
N ILE A 624 -19.99 -9.32 26.76
CA ILE A 624 -19.22 -10.38 27.43
C ILE A 624 -20.14 -11.48 27.98
N LEU A 625 -21.31 -11.14 28.52
CA LEU A 625 -22.30 -12.15 28.97
C LEU A 625 -22.84 -12.99 27.81
N ALA A 626 -23.18 -12.37 26.68
CA ALA A 626 -23.59 -13.10 25.48
C ALA A 626 -22.46 -14.00 24.94
N THR A 627 -21.23 -13.49 24.94
CA THR A 627 -20.04 -14.27 24.55
C THR A 627 -19.78 -15.43 25.52
N SER A 628 -19.95 -15.25 26.83
CA SER A 628 -19.78 -16.33 27.80
C SER A 628 -20.82 -17.44 27.63
N CYS A 629 -22.05 -17.10 27.24
CA CYS A 629 -23.07 -18.09 26.89
C CYS A 629 -22.67 -18.93 25.67
N VAL A 630 -22.14 -18.30 24.62
CA VAL A 630 -21.65 -19.00 23.42
C VAL A 630 -20.46 -19.92 23.75
N ILE A 631 -19.51 -19.46 24.57
CA ILE A 631 -18.35 -20.26 24.99
C ILE A 631 -18.77 -21.42 25.91
N MET A 632 -19.69 -21.18 26.86
CA MET A 632 -20.26 -22.22 27.72
C MET A 632 -20.95 -23.29 26.89
N TYR A 633 -21.83 -22.89 25.96
CA TYR A 633 -22.48 -23.80 25.01
C TYR A 633 -21.45 -24.61 24.22
N THR A 634 -20.41 -23.94 23.69
CA THR A 634 -19.35 -24.60 22.91
C THR A 634 -18.63 -25.67 23.71
N PHE A 635 -18.17 -25.36 24.92
CA PHE A 635 -17.48 -26.34 25.77
C PHE A 635 -18.37 -27.55 26.07
N MET A 636 -19.59 -27.31 26.52
CA MET A 636 -20.44 -28.39 27.02
C MET A 636 -20.92 -29.29 25.90
N ILE A 637 -21.28 -28.73 24.73
CA ILE A 637 -21.75 -29.52 23.57
C ILE A 637 -20.59 -30.23 22.86
N ALA A 638 -19.38 -29.66 22.86
CA ALA A 638 -18.24 -30.26 22.19
C ALA A 638 -17.52 -31.33 23.02
N ILE A 639 -17.56 -31.28 24.36
CA ILE A 639 -17.00 -32.34 25.25
C ILE A 639 -17.46 -33.77 24.87
N PRO A 640 -18.77 -34.03 24.67
CA PRO A 640 -19.25 -35.36 24.30
C PRO A 640 -18.66 -35.94 23.02
N SER A 641 -18.15 -35.10 22.11
CA SER A 641 -17.59 -35.53 20.82
C SER A 641 -16.31 -36.36 20.94
N SER A 642 -15.55 -36.16 22.02
CA SER A 642 -14.22 -36.76 22.21
C SER A 642 -14.05 -37.51 23.52
N ALA A 643 -15.06 -37.49 24.39
CA ALA A 643 -15.06 -38.17 25.69
C ALA A 643 -14.73 -39.68 25.59
N VAL A 644 -15.09 -40.33 24.48
CA VAL A 644 -14.89 -41.77 24.28
C VAL A 644 -13.42 -42.18 24.09
N TYR A 645 -12.52 -41.28 23.66
CA TYR A 645 -11.15 -41.64 23.25
C TYR A 645 -10.25 -42.19 24.38
N SER A 646 -10.45 -41.77 25.63
CA SER A 646 -9.66 -42.28 26.78
C SER A 646 -10.29 -43.49 27.46
N VAL A 647 -11.54 -43.83 27.10
CA VAL A 647 -12.30 -44.96 27.65
C VAL A 647 -12.64 -46.02 26.60
N VAL A 648 -11.94 -46.00 25.46
CA VAL A 648 -12.12 -46.99 24.37
C VAL A 648 -11.90 -48.42 24.87
N THR A 649 -10.81 -48.66 25.59
CA THR A 649 -10.48 -49.99 26.13
C THR A 649 -11.57 -50.54 27.06
N PRO A 650 -12.03 -49.83 28.10
CA PRO A 650 -13.11 -50.33 28.96
C PRO A 650 -14.45 -50.47 28.24
N ILE A 651 -14.78 -49.62 27.25
CA ILE A 651 -15.98 -49.80 26.42
C ILE A 651 -15.90 -51.12 25.64
N ARG A 652 -14.78 -51.41 24.99
CA ARG A 652 -14.57 -52.65 24.21
C ARG A 652 -14.61 -53.91 25.08
N GLN A 653 -14.23 -53.81 26.36
CA GLN A 653 -14.27 -54.94 27.29
C GLN A 653 -15.70 -55.27 27.76
N HIS A 654 -16.58 -54.27 27.83
CA HIS A 654 -17.93 -54.40 28.41
C HIS A 654 -19.07 -54.33 27.37
N THR A 655 -18.74 -54.15 26.09
CA THR A 655 -19.70 -54.02 24.99
C THR A 655 -19.22 -54.82 23.78
N SER A 656 -20.10 -55.03 22.80
CA SER A 656 -19.74 -55.71 21.55
C SER A 656 -19.06 -54.79 20.52
N LEU A 657 -18.77 -53.54 20.89
CA LEU A 657 -18.21 -52.54 19.98
C LEU A 657 -16.72 -52.79 19.74
N SER A 658 -16.32 -52.87 18.48
CA SER A 658 -14.90 -52.90 18.09
C SER A 658 -14.27 -51.51 18.13
N LEU A 659 -12.93 -51.45 18.04
CA LEU A 659 -12.22 -50.17 17.86
C LEU A 659 -12.69 -49.44 16.59
N GLN A 660 -12.96 -50.21 15.53
CA GLN A 660 -13.46 -49.67 14.28
C GLN A 660 -14.88 -49.12 14.42
N ASP A 661 -15.76 -49.77 15.19
CA ASP A 661 -17.12 -49.26 15.43
C ASP A 661 -17.10 -47.93 16.18
N ILE A 662 -16.22 -47.79 17.18
CA ILE A 662 -16.07 -46.55 17.96
C ILE A 662 -15.50 -45.42 17.09
N ASN A 663 -14.49 -45.71 16.27
CA ASN A 663 -13.89 -44.73 15.35
C ASN A 663 -14.88 -44.33 14.24
N ASN A 664 -15.59 -45.29 13.65
CA ASN A 664 -16.62 -45.06 12.64
C ASN A 664 -17.79 -44.24 13.21
N GLY A 665 -18.26 -44.56 14.42
CA GLY A 665 -19.29 -43.80 15.10
C GLY A 665 -18.87 -42.34 15.35
N THR A 666 -17.61 -42.12 15.69
CA THR A 666 -17.06 -40.76 15.83
C THR A 666 -17.00 -40.03 14.48
N GLY A 667 -16.58 -40.72 13.42
CA GLY A 667 -16.61 -40.16 12.06
C GLY A 667 -18.02 -39.77 11.61
N ILE A 668 -19.00 -40.66 11.80
CA ILE A 668 -20.41 -40.41 11.45
C ILE A 668 -20.98 -39.26 12.27
N MET A 669 -20.68 -39.20 13.56
CA MET A 669 -21.06 -38.07 14.41
C MET A 669 -20.53 -36.74 13.84
N PHE A 670 -19.25 -36.67 13.43
CA PHE A 670 -18.69 -35.49 12.79
C PHE A 670 -19.36 -35.17 11.44
N LEU A 671 -19.70 -36.18 10.63
CA LEU A 671 -20.46 -35.99 9.40
C LEU A 671 -21.79 -35.27 9.66
N PHE A 672 -22.56 -35.72 10.66
CA PHE A 672 -23.83 -35.09 11.03
C PHE A 672 -23.65 -33.76 11.79
N TYR A 673 -22.55 -33.55 12.50
CA TYR A 673 -22.16 -32.24 13.03
C TYR A 673 -22.04 -31.21 11.91
N GLY A 674 -21.39 -31.56 10.79
CA GLY A 674 -21.25 -30.64 9.66
C GLY A 674 -22.53 -30.48 8.82
N TRP A 675 -23.10 -31.60 8.37
CA TRP A 675 -24.26 -31.58 7.48
C TRP A 675 -25.55 -31.14 8.19
N GLY A 676 -25.65 -31.36 9.50
CA GLY A 676 -26.73 -30.83 10.33
C GLY A 676 -26.77 -29.29 10.35
N CYS A 677 -25.62 -28.62 10.22
CA CYS A 677 -25.57 -27.15 10.21
C CYS A 677 -26.41 -26.54 9.11
N VAL A 678 -26.47 -27.16 7.92
CA VAL A 678 -27.27 -26.65 6.79
C VAL A 678 -28.74 -26.49 7.19
N PHE A 679 -29.26 -27.45 7.96
CA PHE A 679 -30.62 -27.40 8.48
C PHE A 679 -30.75 -26.43 9.66
N TRP A 680 -29.94 -26.60 10.70
CA TRP A 680 -30.10 -25.84 11.94
C TRP A 680 -29.78 -24.36 11.80
N GLN A 681 -28.88 -24.00 10.90
CA GLN A 681 -28.61 -22.61 10.57
C GLN A 681 -29.79 -21.95 9.84
N ALA A 682 -30.44 -22.68 8.93
CA ALA A 682 -31.65 -22.19 8.27
C ALA A 682 -32.79 -21.99 9.28
N VAL A 683 -32.95 -22.90 10.24
CA VAL A 683 -33.92 -22.74 11.33
C VAL A 683 -33.59 -21.51 12.18
N ALA A 684 -32.31 -21.35 12.54
CA ALA A 684 -31.86 -20.26 13.41
C ALA A 684 -32.03 -18.88 12.78
N LEU A 685 -31.67 -18.73 11.51
CA LEU A 685 -31.79 -17.45 10.80
C LEU A 685 -33.25 -17.09 10.46
N GLN A 686 -34.13 -18.09 10.27
CA GLN A 686 -35.55 -17.87 9.98
C GLN A 686 -36.38 -17.56 11.25
N TRP A 687 -36.16 -18.30 12.35
CA TRP A 687 -37.02 -18.26 13.54
C TRP A 687 -36.32 -17.82 14.84
N GLY A 688 -35.02 -17.56 14.82
CA GLY A 688 -34.23 -17.11 15.97
C GLY A 688 -33.12 -18.09 16.35
N LYS A 689 -31.96 -17.59 16.77
CA LYS A 689 -30.80 -18.40 17.16
C LYS A 689 -30.97 -19.00 18.56
N ARG A 690 -31.56 -18.24 19.49
CA ARG A 690 -31.73 -18.68 20.89
C ARG A 690 -32.57 -19.96 21.02
N PRO A 691 -33.73 -20.11 20.36
CA PRO A 691 -34.50 -21.36 20.41
C PRO A 691 -33.70 -22.58 19.95
N VAL A 692 -32.84 -22.41 18.93
CA VAL A 692 -31.99 -23.49 18.40
C VAL A 692 -30.91 -23.90 19.41
N TYR A 693 -30.26 -22.94 20.09
CA TYR A 693 -29.30 -23.25 21.15
C TYR A 693 -29.96 -24.05 22.29
N LEU A 694 -31.11 -23.61 22.77
CA LEU A 694 -31.82 -24.26 23.88
C LEU A 694 -32.32 -25.66 23.50
N PHE A 695 -32.90 -25.79 22.31
CA PHE A 695 -33.38 -27.06 21.80
C PHE A 695 -32.23 -28.05 21.58
N SER A 696 -31.11 -27.59 21.03
CA SER A 696 -29.89 -28.38 20.85
C SER A 696 -29.37 -28.93 22.18
N CYS A 697 -29.26 -28.10 23.22
CA CYS A 697 -28.87 -28.57 24.56
C CYS A 697 -29.82 -29.64 25.09
N LEU A 698 -31.13 -29.37 25.06
CA LEU A 698 -32.14 -30.26 25.61
C LEU A 698 -32.18 -31.60 24.87
N ALA A 699 -32.13 -31.58 23.54
CA ALA A 699 -32.08 -32.79 22.73
C ALA A 699 -30.81 -33.62 23.04
N ASN A 700 -29.65 -32.97 23.17
CA ASN A 700 -28.41 -33.67 23.49
C ASN A 700 -28.37 -34.22 24.92
N VAL A 701 -29.07 -33.63 25.89
CA VAL A 701 -29.25 -34.24 27.23
C VAL A 701 -29.91 -35.61 27.09
N VAL A 702 -31.00 -35.71 26.31
CA VAL A 702 -31.71 -36.98 26.12
C VAL A 702 -30.84 -38.01 25.36
N VAL A 703 -30.16 -37.57 24.29
CA VAL A 703 -29.28 -38.45 23.50
C VAL A 703 -28.10 -38.95 24.33
N LEU A 704 -27.50 -38.12 25.18
CA LEU A 704 -26.35 -38.53 26.01
C LEU A 704 -26.77 -39.37 27.22
N ALA A 705 -27.94 -39.13 27.80
CA ALA A 705 -28.49 -39.97 28.87
C ALA A 705 -28.67 -41.43 28.42
N THR A 706 -29.03 -41.63 27.15
CA THR A 706 -29.22 -42.97 26.55
C THR A 706 -27.92 -43.59 26.00
N ALA A 707 -26.84 -42.82 25.83
CA ALA A 707 -25.61 -43.28 25.20
C ALA A 707 -24.93 -44.49 25.90
N PRO A 708 -24.90 -44.62 27.24
CA PRO A 708 -24.37 -45.82 27.91
C PRO A 708 -25.13 -47.12 27.65
N MET A 709 -26.38 -47.02 27.19
CA MET A 709 -27.23 -48.18 26.91
C MET A 709 -26.98 -48.76 25.51
N CYS A 710 -26.25 -48.03 24.65
CA CYS A 710 -25.93 -48.44 23.29
C CYS A 710 -24.71 -49.38 23.26
N THR A 711 -24.91 -50.66 23.55
CA THR A 711 -23.84 -51.68 23.67
C THR A 711 -23.55 -52.47 22.39
N THR A 712 -24.33 -52.24 21.33
CA THR A 712 -24.20 -52.89 20.01
C THR A 712 -24.05 -51.83 18.92
N THR A 713 -23.46 -52.21 17.78
CA THR A 713 -23.05 -51.28 16.71
C THR A 713 -24.21 -50.42 16.19
N GLY A 714 -25.37 -51.01 15.88
CA GLY A 714 -26.51 -50.28 15.33
C GLY A 714 -27.03 -49.15 16.24
N PRO A 715 -27.46 -49.44 17.47
CA PRO A 715 -27.87 -48.43 18.45
C PRO A 715 -26.78 -47.39 18.76
N TYR A 716 -25.50 -47.80 18.79
CA TYR A 716 -24.40 -46.87 18.99
C TYR A 716 -24.26 -45.87 17.83
N LEU A 717 -24.30 -46.36 16.59
CA LEU A 717 -24.27 -45.50 15.41
C LEU A 717 -25.49 -44.56 15.35
N ALA A 718 -26.68 -45.06 15.66
CA ALA A 718 -27.89 -44.23 15.72
C ALA A 718 -27.76 -43.12 16.78
N ASN A 719 -27.22 -43.44 17.96
CA ASN A 719 -26.92 -42.46 19.00
C ASN A 719 -25.94 -41.38 18.52
N ARG A 720 -24.88 -41.79 17.80
CA ARG A 720 -23.88 -40.87 17.23
C ARG A 720 -24.46 -39.96 16.14
N ILE A 721 -25.38 -40.46 15.31
CA ILE A 721 -26.10 -39.67 14.30
C ILE A 721 -26.95 -38.59 14.99
N LEU A 722 -27.75 -38.97 15.99
CA LEU A 722 -28.60 -38.02 16.73
C LEU A 722 -27.75 -36.98 17.46
N LEU A 723 -26.66 -37.41 18.09
CA LEU A 723 -25.74 -36.51 18.79
C LEU A 723 -25.09 -35.50 17.83
N GLY A 724 -24.64 -35.96 16.65
CA GLY A 724 -24.09 -35.08 15.63
C GLY A 724 -25.13 -34.12 15.06
N PHE A 725 -26.34 -34.60 14.76
CA PHE A 725 -27.39 -33.77 14.18
C PHE A 725 -27.86 -32.68 15.15
N PHE A 726 -28.21 -33.01 16.39
CA PHE A 726 -28.66 -32.03 17.38
C PHE A 726 -27.50 -31.22 17.97
N GLY A 727 -26.26 -31.73 17.92
CA GLY A 727 -25.05 -31.01 18.30
C GLY A 727 -24.53 -30.04 17.23
N SER A 728 -24.91 -30.22 15.97
CA SER A 728 -24.44 -29.40 14.84
C SER A 728 -24.47 -27.87 15.00
N PRO A 729 -25.38 -27.24 15.77
CA PRO A 729 -25.32 -25.78 15.91
C PRO A 729 -24.01 -25.26 16.54
N VAL A 730 -23.28 -26.08 17.30
CA VAL A 730 -21.95 -25.73 17.88
C VAL A 730 -20.87 -25.45 16.84
N GLU A 731 -21.08 -25.94 15.62
CA GLU A 731 -20.11 -25.87 14.54
C GLU A 731 -20.31 -24.62 13.67
N SER A 732 -21.44 -23.92 13.76
CA SER A 732 -21.72 -22.77 12.88
C SER A 732 -22.42 -21.60 13.58
N LEU A 733 -23.39 -21.84 14.45
CA LEU A 733 -24.15 -20.75 15.08
C LEU A 733 -23.28 -19.93 16.04
N THR A 734 -22.34 -20.59 16.72
CA THR A 734 -21.44 -19.95 17.70
C THR A 734 -20.58 -18.89 17.04
N GLU A 735 -20.07 -19.17 15.85
CA GLU A 735 -19.26 -18.25 15.05
C GLU A 735 -20.09 -17.07 14.57
N ILE A 736 -21.28 -17.34 14.04
CA ILE A 736 -22.20 -16.32 13.54
C ILE A 736 -22.63 -15.39 14.69
N SER A 737 -23.00 -15.94 15.85
CA SER A 737 -23.37 -15.16 17.04
C SER A 737 -22.22 -14.25 17.52
N ILE A 738 -20.96 -14.70 17.44
CA ILE A 738 -19.81 -13.84 17.78
C ILE A 738 -19.65 -12.69 16.76
N THR A 739 -19.88 -12.96 15.47
CA THR A 739 -19.81 -11.91 14.43
C THR A 739 -20.92 -10.87 14.53
N ASP A 740 -22.08 -11.22 15.11
CA ASP A 740 -23.18 -10.28 15.34
C ASP A 740 -22.87 -9.26 16.44
N ILE A 741 -22.12 -9.67 17.48
CA ILE A 741 -21.90 -8.90 18.72
C ILE A 741 -20.66 -7.99 18.65
N TRP A 742 -19.60 -8.43 17.98
CA TRP A 742 -18.28 -7.78 18.00
C TRP A 742 -17.90 -7.15 16.64
N TYR A 743 -17.16 -6.04 16.69
CA TYR A 743 -16.65 -5.33 15.50
C TYR A 743 -15.43 -6.02 14.87
N THR A 744 -15.16 -5.75 13.58
CA THR A 744 -14.14 -6.46 12.78
C THR A 744 -12.73 -6.47 13.38
N HIS A 745 -12.30 -5.39 14.03
CA HIS A 745 -10.99 -5.33 14.68
C HIS A 745 -10.92 -6.17 15.98
N GLU A 746 -12.05 -6.35 16.68
CA GLU A 746 -12.14 -7.17 17.90
C GLU A 746 -12.49 -8.64 17.60
N ARG A 747 -13.14 -8.92 16.47
CA ARG A 747 -13.64 -10.26 16.08
C ARG A 747 -12.57 -11.34 16.16
N ALA A 748 -11.35 -11.06 15.71
CA ALA A 748 -10.26 -12.04 15.72
C ALA A 748 -9.94 -12.57 17.13
N LYS A 749 -10.03 -11.72 18.15
CA LYS A 749 -9.79 -12.08 19.56
C LYS A 749 -10.87 -13.01 20.09
N TYR A 750 -12.14 -12.71 19.83
CA TYR A 750 -13.27 -13.49 20.37
C TYR A 750 -13.54 -14.77 19.55
N LEU A 751 -13.27 -14.76 18.24
CA LEU A 751 -13.19 -15.99 17.44
C LEU A 751 -12.04 -16.89 17.90
N ALA A 752 -10.91 -16.33 18.36
CA ALA A 752 -9.84 -17.12 18.97
C ALA A 752 -10.26 -17.74 20.31
N TRP A 753 -11.12 -17.08 21.11
CA TRP A 753 -11.68 -17.68 22.33
C TRP A 753 -12.60 -18.85 22.02
N TYR A 754 -13.47 -18.71 21.01
CA TYR A 754 -14.28 -19.82 20.51
C TYR A 754 -13.42 -20.96 19.98
N GLY A 755 -12.47 -20.67 19.09
CA GLY A 755 -11.58 -21.66 18.52
C GLY A 755 -10.74 -22.39 19.57
N TRP A 756 -10.29 -21.66 20.60
CA TRP A 756 -9.66 -22.25 21.77
C TRP A 756 -10.63 -23.14 22.55
N ALA A 757 -11.85 -22.69 22.85
CA ALA A 757 -12.84 -23.49 23.58
C ALA A 757 -13.16 -24.80 22.86
N LEU A 758 -13.36 -24.72 21.54
CA LEU A 758 -13.62 -25.87 20.68
C LEU A 758 -12.42 -26.84 20.66
N ALA A 759 -11.20 -26.35 20.41
CA ALA A 759 -10.00 -27.18 20.39
C ALA A 759 -9.66 -27.78 21.77
N CYS A 760 -9.84 -26.99 22.84
CA CYS A 760 -9.61 -27.38 24.22
C CYS A 760 -10.59 -28.49 24.63
N SER A 761 -11.88 -28.39 24.27
CA SER A 761 -12.88 -29.41 24.56
C SER A 761 -12.45 -30.80 24.05
N GLY A 762 -11.83 -30.85 22.86
CA GLY A 762 -11.31 -32.07 22.23
C GLY A 762 -10.17 -32.78 22.98
N LYS A 763 -9.54 -32.11 23.95
CA LYS A 763 -8.43 -32.62 24.78
C LYS A 763 -8.83 -32.72 26.25
N LEU A 764 -9.64 -31.77 26.72
CA LEU A 764 -10.22 -31.75 28.05
C LEU A 764 -11.17 -32.94 28.25
N ALA A 765 -12.00 -33.27 27.27
CA ALA A 765 -12.96 -34.36 27.40
C ALA A 765 -12.31 -35.73 27.60
N PRO A 766 -11.32 -36.18 26.79
CA PRO A 766 -10.58 -37.41 27.09
C PRO A 766 -9.89 -37.38 28.47
N MET A 767 -9.34 -36.24 28.89
CA MET A 767 -8.71 -36.10 30.20
C MET A 767 -9.71 -36.33 31.35
N LEU A 768 -10.83 -35.60 31.35
CA LEU A 768 -11.90 -35.76 32.34
C LEU A 768 -12.48 -37.17 32.32
N SER A 769 -12.68 -37.71 31.12
CA SER A 769 -13.23 -39.06 30.91
C SER A 769 -12.37 -40.15 31.53
N GLY A 770 -11.04 -40.02 31.47
CA GLY A 770 -10.14 -41.00 32.06
C GLY A 770 -10.14 -40.97 33.59
N PHE A 771 -10.21 -39.77 34.20
CA PHE A 771 -10.34 -39.62 35.65
C PHE A 771 -11.72 -40.06 36.18
N ILE A 772 -12.80 -39.68 35.49
CA ILE A 772 -14.16 -40.13 35.82
C ILE A 772 -14.25 -41.64 35.72
N ASN A 773 -13.69 -42.25 34.66
CA ASN A 773 -13.68 -43.70 34.54
C ASN A 773 -12.90 -44.38 35.67
N ALA A 774 -11.79 -43.80 36.12
CA ALA A 774 -11.01 -44.36 37.23
C ALA A 774 -11.80 -44.42 38.55
N GLY A 775 -12.67 -43.44 38.81
CA GLY A 775 -13.46 -43.38 40.06
C GLY A 775 -14.88 -43.97 39.95
N MET A 776 -15.54 -43.84 38.80
CA MET A 776 -16.98 -44.10 38.63
C MET A 776 -17.28 -45.06 37.46
N GLY A 777 -16.28 -45.43 36.65
CA GLY A 777 -16.45 -46.29 35.47
C GLY A 777 -16.93 -45.56 34.20
N TRP A 778 -16.80 -46.22 33.05
CA TRP A 778 -16.94 -45.59 31.74
C TRP A 778 -18.36 -45.09 31.41
N LYS A 779 -19.40 -45.70 31.99
CA LYS A 779 -20.80 -45.27 31.78
C LYS A 779 -21.04 -43.87 32.34
N TRP A 780 -20.46 -43.58 33.51
CA TRP A 780 -20.57 -42.28 34.17
C TRP A 780 -19.89 -41.16 33.39
N THR A 781 -18.87 -41.46 32.59
CA THR A 781 -18.27 -40.51 31.66
C THR A 781 -19.31 -39.88 30.72
N LEU A 782 -20.20 -40.70 30.15
CA LEU A 782 -21.22 -40.24 29.21
C LEU A 782 -22.40 -39.58 29.93
N TRP A 783 -22.78 -40.04 31.13
CA TRP A 783 -23.78 -39.35 31.94
C TRP A 783 -23.31 -37.97 32.41
N TRP A 784 -22.04 -37.80 32.77
CA TRP A 784 -21.47 -36.48 33.05
C TRP A 784 -21.54 -35.56 31.84
N CYS A 785 -21.33 -36.07 30.62
CA CYS A 785 -21.56 -35.30 29.39
C CYS A 785 -23.02 -34.82 29.27
N SER A 786 -23.98 -35.66 29.67
CA SER A 786 -25.40 -35.26 29.74
C SER A 786 -25.65 -34.17 30.79
N ILE A 787 -25.02 -34.26 31.97
CA ILE A 787 -25.13 -33.26 33.04
C ILE A 787 -24.55 -31.92 32.60
N PHE A 788 -23.39 -31.93 31.95
CA PHE A 788 -22.75 -30.74 31.40
C PHE A 788 -23.64 -30.01 30.39
N ASN A 789 -24.34 -30.75 29.52
CA ASN A 789 -25.32 -30.15 28.61
C ASN A 789 -26.55 -29.59 29.33
N ALA A 790 -26.99 -30.21 30.43
CA ALA A 790 -28.07 -29.67 31.26
C ALA A 790 -27.64 -28.37 31.96
N ILE A 791 -26.39 -28.28 32.43
CA ILE A 791 -25.83 -27.04 32.98
C ILE A 791 -25.79 -25.94 31.92
N ALA A 792 -25.33 -26.25 30.70
CA ALA A 792 -25.34 -25.30 29.60
C ALA A 792 -26.77 -24.84 29.23
N PHE A 793 -27.75 -25.76 29.25
CA PHE A 793 -29.16 -25.41 29.05
C PHE A 793 -29.63 -24.40 30.10
N ILE A 794 -29.42 -24.66 31.39
CA ILE A 794 -29.84 -23.76 32.47
C ILE A 794 -29.16 -22.40 32.31
N TYR A 795 -27.84 -22.39 32.08
CA TYR A 795 -27.08 -21.15 31.93
C TYR A 795 -27.57 -20.31 30.74
N CYS A 796 -27.71 -20.93 29.57
CA CYS A 796 -28.18 -20.23 28.37
C CYS A 796 -29.66 -19.84 28.48
N PHE A 797 -30.50 -20.63 29.16
CA PHE A 797 -31.92 -20.33 29.33
C PHE A 797 -32.13 -18.98 30.04
N PHE A 798 -31.38 -18.75 31.12
CA PHE A 798 -31.49 -17.53 31.93
C PHE A 798 -30.66 -16.35 31.43
N LEU A 799 -29.59 -16.58 30.65
CA LEU A 799 -28.62 -15.52 30.34
C LEU A 799 -28.40 -15.26 28.84
N MET A 800 -28.77 -16.20 27.95
CA MET A 800 -28.57 -16.02 26.51
C MET A 800 -29.70 -15.19 25.91
N GLU A 801 -29.33 -14.05 25.35
CA GLU A 801 -30.22 -13.17 24.59
C GLU A 801 -30.18 -13.51 23.08
N GLU A 802 -31.22 -13.11 22.35
CA GLU A 802 -31.26 -13.26 20.89
C GLU A 802 -30.31 -12.27 20.20
N THR A 803 -29.56 -12.76 19.21
CA THR A 803 -28.53 -11.99 18.46
C THR A 803 -28.90 -11.79 17.00
N ASN A 804 -29.96 -12.44 16.51
CA ASN A 804 -30.44 -12.30 15.15
C ASN A 804 -31.10 -10.93 14.91
N TYR A 805 -30.36 -9.99 14.31
CA TYR A 805 -30.79 -8.61 14.06
C TYR A 805 -30.77 -8.27 12.56
N ASP A 806 -31.83 -7.64 12.05
CA ASP A 806 -31.95 -7.22 10.64
C ASP A 806 -31.61 -5.72 10.50
N ARG A 807 -30.43 -5.37 9.94
CA ARG A 807 -30.00 -3.98 9.73
C ARG A 807 -30.61 -3.40 8.44
N LYS A 808 -31.12 -2.17 8.47
CA LYS A 808 -31.60 -1.45 7.28
C LYS A 808 -30.53 -0.46 6.80
N HIS A 809 -30.08 -0.55 5.53
CA HIS A 809 -29.19 0.46 4.94
C HIS A 809 -29.96 1.75 4.58
N ARG A 810 -29.43 2.93 4.96
CA ARG A 810 -29.91 4.24 4.49
C ARG A 810 -29.21 4.59 3.16
N ALA A 811 -29.97 5.03 2.16
CA ALA A 811 -29.46 5.83 1.05
C ALA A 811 -29.40 7.30 1.52
N HIS A 812 -28.28 8.00 1.29
CA HIS A 812 -28.17 9.42 1.61
C HIS A 812 -29.04 10.25 0.63
N PRO A 813 -29.93 11.14 1.11
CA PRO A 813 -30.64 12.08 0.24
C PRO A 813 -29.79 13.33 0.00
N GLU A 814 -29.74 13.77 -1.26
CA GLU A 814 -29.36 15.12 -1.67
C GLU A 814 -30.29 16.15 -1.00
N THR A 815 -29.75 17.26 -0.45
CA THR A 815 -30.25 18.64 -0.68
C THR A 815 -29.52 19.68 0.18
N SER A 816 -29.00 20.70 -0.53
CA SER A 816 -28.93 22.13 -0.19
C SER A 816 -29.18 22.59 1.26
N ALA A 817 -28.18 23.24 1.87
CA ALA A 817 -28.43 24.37 2.76
C ALA A 817 -27.20 25.29 2.85
N GLU A 818 -27.49 26.58 2.75
CA GLU A 818 -26.56 27.72 2.70
C GLU A 818 -25.73 27.89 3.97
N ALA A 819 -24.54 28.43 3.79
CA ALA A 819 -23.68 28.91 4.86
C ALA A 819 -24.31 30.12 5.58
N LYS A 820 -24.24 30.14 6.92
CA LYS A 820 -23.97 31.38 7.66
C LYS A 820 -23.02 31.16 8.85
N PRO A 821 -22.20 32.16 9.18
CA PRO A 821 -21.00 32.01 10.01
C PRO A 821 -21.22 32.46 11.46
N GLN A 822 -20.43 31.94 12.41
CA GLN A 822 -20.13 32.65 13.67
C GLN A 822 -18.91 32.07 14.42
N THR A 823 -17.89 32.92 14.59
CA THR A 823 -16.87 32.98 15.65
C THR A 823 -17.47 33.59 16.95
N PRO A 824 -16.73 33.70 18.09
CA PRO A 824 -15.87 32.73 18.79
C PRO A 824 -16.17 32.68 20.34
N GLU A 825 -15.46 31.79 21.04
CA GLU A 825 -15.04 31.87 22.47
C GLU A 825 -15.88 31.33 23.67
N THR A 826 -15.14 30.56 24.50
CA THR A 826 -15.08 30.49 25.99
C THR A 826 -16.07 29.66 26.85
N SER A 827 -15.49 28.61 27.45
CA SER A 827 -15.47 28.16 28.86
C SER A 827 -16.75 27.98 29.72
N GLU A 828 -16.78 26.78 30.33
CA GLU A 828 -17.18 26.41 31.71
C GLU A 828 -18.66 26.13 32.09
N ASP A 829 -18.93 24.83 32.22
CA ASP A 829 -19.43 24.10 33.41
C ASP A 829 -20.81 24.35 34.05
N LYS A 830 -21.58 23.23 34.08
CA LYS A 830 -22.54 22.72 35.11
C LYS A 830 -24.04 23.05 35.08
N LYS A 831 -24.80 22.01 34.68
CA LYS A 831 -25.81 21.21 35.44
C LYS A 831 -27.13 21.86 35.95
N VAL A 832 -28.23 21.24 35.48
CA VAL A 832 -29.41 20.68 36.21
C VAL A 832 -30.81 21.35 36.03
N ASP A 833 -31.73 20.50 35.55
CA ASP A 833 -33.20 20.33 35.71
C ASP A 833 -34.26 21.42 35.36
N ALA A 834 -34.97 21.14 34.26
CA ALA A 834 -36.42 20.84 34.10
C ALA A 834 -37.55 21.90 34.27
N LYS A 835 -38.35 21.99 33.17
CA LYS A 835 -39.76 22.42 32.97
C LYS A 835 -40.06 23.94 33.03
N SER A 836 -40.80 24.59 32.12
CA SER A 836 -41.94 24.16 31.27
C SER A 836 -42.32 25.24 30.23
N GLU A 837 -42.89 24.77 29.11
CA GLU A 837 -43.94 25.37 28.24
C GLU A 837 -43.69 26.69 27.48
N VAL A 838 -43.43 26.58 26.17
CA VAL A 838 -44.32 27.06 25.08
C VAL A 838 -44.08 26.20 23.82
N GLU A 839 -45.15 25.62 23.25
CA GLU A 839 -45.26 24.98 21.92
C GLU A 839 -46.57 25.52 21.28
N PRO A 840 -46.90 25.34 19.98
CA PRO A 840 -46.16 24.76 18.84
C PRO A 840 -46.25 25.61 17.54
N THR A 841 -45.35 25.48 16.55
CA THR A 841 -45.52 24.76 15.25
C THR A 841 -44.48 25.37 14.29
N ASP A 842 -43.81 24.73 13.34
CA ASP A 842 -43.63 23.34 12.93
C ASP A 842 -42.31 23.33 12.13
N TYR A 843 -41.30 22.60 12.60
CA TYR A 843 -40.27 21.90 11.80
C TYR A 843 -39.44 21.09 12.81
N GLU A 844 -40.01 20.01 13.35
CA GLU A 844 -39.23 19.02 14.10
C GLU A 844 -38.73 17.92 13.16
N SER A 845 -37.41 17.84 13.07
CA SER A 845 -36.70 16.61 12.74
C SER A 845 -37.22 15.49 13.63
N GLY A 846 -37.87 14.47 13.06
CA GLY A 846 -38.32 13.31 13.82
C GLY A 846 -37.15 12.58 14.47
N GLU A 847 -36.89 12.82 15.75
CA GLU A 847 -36.12 11.90 16.59
C GLU A 847 -36.95 10.62 16.78
N VAL A 848 -36.49 9.53 16.18
CA VAL A 848 -37.10 8.20 16.37
C VAL A 848 -36.87 7.78 17.82
N GLN A 849 -37.90 7.82 18.67
CA GLN A 849 -37.81 7.27 20.02
C GLN A 849 -37.70 5.74 19.99
N TRP A 850 -36.57 5.21 20.43
CA TRP A 850 -36.33 3.76 20.54
C TRP A 850 -36.82 3.20 21.89
N SER A 851 -37.76 2.25 21.87
CA SER A 851 -38.26 1.59 23.08
C SER A 851 -37.27 0.55 23.61
N LYS A 852 -36.76 0.71 24.84
CA LYS A 852 -35.89 -0.29 25.49
C LYS A 852 -36.69 -1.54 25.88
N LYS A 853 -36.20 -2.74 25.53
CA LYS A 853 -36.85 -4.00 25.90
C LYS A 853 -36.69 -4.32 27.39
N SER A 854 -37.71 -4.90 28.01
CA SER A 854 -37.61 -5.44 29.37
C SER A 854 -36.70 -6.68 29.40
N TYR A 855 -36.22 -7.07 30.58
CA TYR A 855 -35.39 -8.29 30.74
C TYR A 855 -36.09 -9.54 30.19
N TRP A 856 -37.39 -9.68 30.43
CA TRP A 856 -38.17 -10.82 29.94
C TRP A 856 -38.42 -10.76 28.43
N ASP A 857 -38.55 -9.57 27.86
CA ASP A 857 -38.67 -9.39 26.40
C ASP A 857 -37.35 -9.70 25.68
N LYS A 858 -36.20 -9.43 26.32
CA LYS A 858 -34.86 -9.79 25.82
C LYS A 858 -34.63 -11.30 25.81
N LEU A 859 -35.24 -12.01 26.76
CA LEU A 859 -35.23 -13.46 26.88
C LEU A 859 -36.46 -14.13 26.24
N SER A 860 -37.12 -13.46 25.30
CA SER A 860 -38.20 -14.08 24.52
C SER A 860 -37.65 -15.24 23.68
N ILE A 861 -38.42 -16.33 23.57
CA ILE A 861 -38.15 -17.46 22.65
C ILE A 861 -38.67 -17.12 21.23
N LYS A 862 -39.63 -16.20 21.12
CA LYS A 862 -40.20 -15.78 19.84
C LYS A 862 -39.44 -14.56 19.33
N ASP A 863 -38.84 -14.71 18.15
CA ASP A 863 -38.22 -13.61 17.41
C ASP A 863 -39.25 -12.88 16.51
N LYS A 864 -38.86 -11.74 15.93
CA LYS A 864 -39.66 -10.96 14.98
C LYS A 864 -40.04 -11.81 13.76
N LYS A 865 -41.27 -11.65 13.26
CA LYS A 865 -41.77 -12.39 12.08
C LYS A 865 -41.03 -11.94 10.83
N ARG A 866 -40.31 -12.87 10.19
CA ARG A 866 -39.57 -12.64 8.93
C ARG A 866 -40.29 -13.27 7.73
N PRO A 867 -40.11 -12.74 6.50
CA PRO A 867 -40.53 -13.44 5.29
C PRO A 867 -39.90 -14.84 5.22
N ASN A 868 -40.56 -15.79 4.57
CA ASN A 868 -40.05 -17.16 4.47
C ASN A 868 -38.87 -17.22 3.49
N ARG A 869 -37.67 -17.44 4.03
CA ARG A 869 -36.41 -17.51 3.29
C ARG A 869 -35.67 -18.83 3.54
N PHE A 870 -36.37 -19.79 4.14
CA PHE A 870 -35.78 -21.03 4.64
C PHE A 870 -35.03 -21.83 3.57
N LEU A 871 -35.62 -21.99 2.38
CA LEU A 871 -34.99 -22.72 1.27
C LEU A 871 -33.79 -21.98 0.69
N ASP A 872 -33.85 -20.65 0.60
CA ASP A 872 -32.72 -19.85 0.12
C ASP A 872 -31.52 -19.99 1.06
N ILE A 873 -31.76 -20.06 2.39
CA ILE A 873 -30.71 -20.25 3.40
C ILE A 873 -30.12 -21.67 3.36
N ILE A 874 -30.93 -22.70 3.08
CA ILE A 874 -30.44 -24.08 2.93
C ILE A 874 -29.52 -24.22 1.71
N ILE A 875 -29.84 -23.54 0.61
CA ILE A 875 -29.08 -23.66 -0.65
C ILE A 875 -27.82 -22.80 -0.62
N ALA A 876 -27.84 -21.69 0.11
CA ALA A 876 -26.76 -20.70 0.21
C ALA A 876 -25.35 -21.29 0.44
N PRO A 877 -25.10 -22.22 1.38
CA PRO A 877 -23.79 -22.83 1.59
C PRO A 877 -23.24 -23.54 0.35
N PHE A 878 -24.10 -24.14 -0.49
CA PHE A 878 -23.63 -24.85 -1.69
C PHE A 878 -23.04 -23.90 -2.74
N LYS A 879 -23.48 -22.64 -2.75
CA LYS A 879 -22.84 -21.59 -3.58
C LYS A 879 -21.44 -21.23 -3.07
N GLY A 880 -21.17 -21.40 -1.77
CA GLY A 880 -19.87 -21.18 -1.16
C GLY A 880 -18.75 -22.01 -1.80
N PHE A 881 -19.06 -23.22 -2.29
CA PHE A 881 -18.10 -24.06 -3.02
C PHE A 881 -17.60 -23.45 -4.33
N THR A 882 -18.31 -22.46 -4.88
CA THR A 882 -17.87 -21.75 -6.09
C THR A 882 -16.82 -20.68 -5.81
N TYR A 883 -16.57 -20.36 -4.53
CA TYR A 883 -15.59 -19.38 -4.09
C TYR A 883 -14.33 -20.08 -3.57
N MET A 884 -13.28 -20.10 -4.40
CA MET A 884 -12.03 -20.78 -4.08
C MET A 884 -11.38 -20.36 -2.73
N PRO A 885 -11.36 -19.08 -2.32
CA PRO A 885 -10.82 -18.71 -1.00
C PRO A 885 -11.58 -19.35 0.18
N VAL A 886 -12.89 -19.57 0.05
CA VAL A 886 -13.73 -20.21 1.07
C VAL A 886 -13.49 -21.71 1.09
N VAL A 887 -13.40 -22.34 -0.08
CA VAL A 887 -13.04 -23.76 -0.19
C VAL A 887 -11.67 -24.02 0.44
N TYR A 888 -10.68 -23.18 0.11
CA TYR A 888 -9.34 -23.23 0.70
C TYR A 888 -9.38 -23.05 2.23
N ALA A 889 -10.12 -22.07 2.73
CA ALA A 889 -10.31 -21.87 4.17
C ALA A 889 -10.93 -23.11 4.85
N GLY A 890 -11.95 -23.71 4.26
CA GLY A 890 -12.56 -24.96 4.76
C GLY A 890 -11.59 -26.13 4.80
N PHE A 891 -10.73 -26.25 3.78
CA PHE A 891 -9.67 -27.24 3.71
C PHE A 891 -8.58 -27.04 4.77
N MET A 892 -8.13 -25.80 4.96
CA MET A 892 -7.20 -25.44 6.04
C MET A 892 -7.82 -25.71 7.41
N TYR A 893 -9.10 -25.33 7.58
CA TYR A 893 -9.85 -25.55 8.81
C TYR A 893 -9.94 -27.04 9.14
N GLY A 894 -10.43 -27.86 8.20
CA GLY A 894 -10.57 -29.30 8.38
C GLY A 894 -9.27 -30.02 8.68
N ALA A 895 -8.27 -29.79 7.83
CA ALA A 895 -6.99 -30.49 7.94
C ALA A 895 -6.30 -30.20 9.28
N ASN A 896 -6.15 -28.92 9.61
CA ASN A 896 -5.39 -28.50 10.78
C ASN A 896 -6.15 -28.58 12.11
N SER A 897 -7.49 -28.49 12.11
CA SER A 897 -8.28 -28.63 13.35
C SER A 897 -8.58 -30.09 13.70
N LEU A 898 -8.97 -30.91 12.72
CA LEU A 898 -9.52 -32.26 12.95
C LEU A 898 -8.72 -33.39 12.32
N VAL A 899 -8.12 -33.24 11.13
CA VAL A 899 -7.46 -34.39 10.47
C VAL A 899 -6.19 -34.81 11.22
N TRP A 900 -5.26 -33.89 11.44
CA TRP A 900 -3.97 -34.23 12.09
C TRP A 900 -4.16 -34.71 13.54
N THR A 901 -5.03 -34.02 14.28
CA THR A 901 -5.36 -34.36 15.67
C THR A 901 -6.23 -35.60 15.76
N GLY A 902 -7.12 -35.83 14.79
CA GLY A 902 -8.02 -36.99 14.71
C GLY A 902 -7.26 -38.28 14.44
N VAL A 903 -6.30 -38.25 13.52
CA VAL A 903 -5.39 -39.39 13.26
C VAL A 903 -4.69 -39.82 14.55
N GLN A 904 -4.17 -38.85 15.31
CA GLN A 904 -3.55 -39.13 16.59
C GLN A 904 -4.55 -39.60 17.66
N ASN A 905 -5.69 -38.91 17.83
CA ASN A 905 -6.70 -39.25 18.83
C ASN A 905 -7.29 -40.66 18.63
N ALA A 906 -7.44 -41.10 17.38
CA ALA A 906 -7.97 -42.42 17.04
C ALA A 906 -7.09 -43.59 17.54
N THR A 907 -5.79 -43.36 17.78
CA THR A 907 -4.83 -44.41 18.15
C THR A 907 -4.22 -44.24 19.52
N ILE A 908 -4.08 -42.99 20.00
CA ILE A 908 -3.19 -42.67 21.12
C ILE A 908 -3.58 -43.30 22.44
N GLY A 909 -4.88 -43.40 22.74
CA GLY A 909 -5.35 -44.09 23.94
C GLY A 909 -4.95 -45.58 23.95
N THR A 910 -5.08 -46.23 22.79
CA THR A 910 -4.68 -47.65 22.62
C THR A 910 -3.17 -47.81 22.69
N VAL A 911 -2.40 -46.91 22.06
CA VAL A 911 -0.93 -46.91 22.09
C VAL A 911 -0.41 -46.73 23.52
N TYR A 912 -0.93 -45.76 24.27
CA TYR A 912 -0.52 -45.54 25.66
C TYR A 912 -0.77 -46.75 26.54
N THR A 913 -1.94 -47.39 26.42
CA THR A 913 -2.26 -48.57 27.23
C THR A 913 -1.48 -49.82 26.80
N LEU A 914 -1.43 -50.14 25.50
CA LEU A 914 -0.88 -51.41 25.03
C LEU A 914 0.64 -51.41 24.88
N GLN A 915 1.25 -50.28 24.53
CA GLN A 915 2.71 -50.20 24.29
C GLN A 915 3.50 -49.57 25.44
N TYR A 916 2.88 -48.65 26.17
CA TYR A 916 3.54 -47.90 27.25
C TYR A 916 3.01 -48.22 28.65
N GLY A 917 2.04 -49.13 28.76
CA GLY A 917 1.51 -49.62 30.04
C GLY A 917 0.71 -48.59 30.85
N PHE A 918 0.20 -47.53 30.21
CA PHE A 918 -0.57 -46.52 30.92
C PHE A 918 -1.94 -47.06 31.34
N ASN A 919 -2.27 -46.91 32.63
CA ASN A 919 -3.64 -47.06 33.11
C ASN A 919 -4.51 -45.87 32.64
N THR A 920 -5.82 -45.92 32.89
CA THR A 920 -6.74 -44.86 32.40
C THR A 920 -6.38 -43.46 32.93
N ALA A 921 -5.86 -43.36 34.15
CA ALA A 921 -5.38 -42.08 34.70
C ALA A 921 -4.10 -41.58 34.03
N GLY A 922 -3.18 -42.48 33.68
CA GLY A 922 -1.99 -42.16 32.88
C GLY A 922 -2.35 -41.68 31.47
N VAL A 923 -3.32 -42.32 30.82
CA VAL A 923 -3.86 -41.87 29.53
C VAL A 923 -4.46 -40.46 29.66
N ALA A 924 -5.22 -40.19 30.72
CA ALA A 924 -5.74 -38.85 31.01
C ALA A 924 -4.61 -37.83 31.21
N GLY A 925 -3.58 -38.18 31.98
CA GLY A 925 -2.40 -37.33 32.19
C GLY A 925 -1.70 -36.95 30.88
N GLY A 926 -1.62 -37.86 29.90
CA GLY A 926 -1.06 -37.55 28.57
C GLY A 926 -1.81 -36.43 27.82
N TYR A 927 -3.13 -36.36 27.97
CA TYR A 927 -3.95 -35.31 27.35
C TYR A 927 -3.73 -33.91 27.97
N ALA A 928 -3.13 -33.80 29.16
CA ALA A 928 -2.81 -32.52 29.77
C ALA A 928 -1.86 -31.68 28.89
N ALA A 929 -0.91 -32.31 28.22
CA ALA A 929 -0.04 -31.63 27.26
C ALA A 929 -0.81 -31.09 26.05
N GLY A 930 -1.86 -31.78 25.63
CA GLY A 930 -2.80 -31.30 24.63
C GLY A 930 -3.49 -30.01 25.07
N ILE A 931 -3.92 -29.92 26.33
CA ILE A 931 -4.55 -28.71 26.90
C ILE A 931 -3.55 -27.54 26.92
N ILE A 932 -2.33 -27.77 27.42
CA ILE A 932 -1.27 -26.75 27.42
C ILE A 932 -1.01 -26.25 26.00
N GLY A 933 -0.91 -27.16 25.03
CA GLY A 933 -0.78 -26.82 23.61
C GLY A 933 -1.94 -25.95 23.12
N THR A 934 -3.19 -26.29 23.47
CA THR A 934 -4.33 -25.46 23.05
C THR A 934 -4.31 -24.05 23.64
N ILE A 935 -3.88 -23.88 24.90
CA ILE A 935 -3.72 -22.57 25.56
C ILE A 935 -2.66 -21.73 24.85
N ILE A 936 -1.51 -22.32 24.54
CA ILE A 936 -0.43 -21.65 23.81
C ILE A 936 -0.91 -21.22 22.42
N GLY A 937 -1.56 -22.12 21.67
CA GLY A 937 -2.10 -21.81 20.34
C GLY A 937 -3.20 -20.75 20.37
N GLY A 938 -4.09 -20.79 21.37
CA GLY A 938 -5.14 -19.79 21.56
C GLY A 938 -4.58 -18.40 21.89
N TYR A 939 -3.58 -18.32 22.77
CA TYR A 939 -2.89 -17.07 23.09
C TYR A 939 -2.15 -16.51 21.88
N TYR A 940 -1.44 -17.36 21.13
CA TYR A 940 -0.75 -16.98 19.91
C TYR A 940 -1.72 -16.39 18.89
N CYS A 941 -2.83 -17.09 18.60
CA CYS A 941 -3.80 -16.61 17.63
C CYS A 941 -4.47 -15.29 18.06
N GLY A 942 -4.82 -15.14 19.34
CA GLY A 942 -5.46 -13.92 19.84
C GLY A 942 -4.51 -12.71 19.84
N LYS A 943 -3.30 -12.85 20.41
CA LYS A 943 -2.37 -11.73 20.56
C LYS A 943 -1.57 -11.44 19.29
N VAL A 944 -0.96 -12.47 18.70
CA VAL A 944 -0.14 -12.31 17.48
C VAL A 944 -1.03 -12.03 16.28
N GLY A 945 -2.21 -12.66 16.16
CA GLY A 945 -3.16 -12.38 15.08
C GLY A 945 -3.66 -10.93 15.06
N HIS A 946 -3.99 -10.37 16.23
CA HIS A 946 -4.35 -8.94 16.34
C HIS A 946 -3.19 -8.03 15.95
N LEU A 947 -2.01 -8.25 16.54
CA LEU A 947 -0.81 -7.45 16.24
C LEU A 947 -0.41 -7.53 14.76
N LEU A 948 -0.49 -8.72 14.17
CA LEU A 948 -0.17 -8.95 12.77
C LEU A 948 -1.16 -8.23 11.85
N THR A 949 -2.46 -8.34 12.12
CA THR A 949 -3.51 -7.69 11.30
C THR A 949 -3.38 -6.17 11.34
N VAL A 950 -3.21 -5.59 12.53
CA VAL A 950 -3.03 -4.14 12.69
C VAL A 950 -1.70 -3.67 12.09
N LYS A 951 -0.61 -4.39 12.34
CA LYS A 951 0.72 -4.04 11.80
C LYS A 951 0.77 -4.16 10.28
N MET A 952 0.13 -5.18 9.69
CA MET A 952 0.02 -5.33 8.24
C MET A 952 -0.93 -4.32 7.63
N ALA A 953 -2.06 -4.01 8.27
CA ALA A 953 -2.96 -2.94 7.84
C ALA A 953 -2.27 -1.57 7.87
N ARG A 954 -1.52 -1.24 8.94
CA ARG A 954 -0.71 -0.01 9.03
C ARG A 954 0.40 0.04 7.98
N ARG A 955 1.05 -1.09 7.69
CA ARG A 955 2.03 -1.25 6.61
C ARG A 955 1.39 -1.17 5.20
N ASN A 956 0.07 -1.35 5.11
CA ASN A 956 -0.72 -1.30 3.88
C ASN A 956 -1.66 -0.07 3.87
N GLY A 957 -1.24 1.05 4.46
CA GLY A 957 -1.99 2.32 4.40
C GLY A 957 -3.35 2.31 5.11
N GLY A 958 -3.50 1.55 6.20
CA GLY A 958 -4.76 1.40 6.93
C GLY A 958 -5.74 0.39 6.31
N ILE A 959 -5.36 -0.25 5.20
CA ILE A 959 -6.19 -1.21 4.47
C ILE A 959 -5.86 -2.64 4.92
N ALA A 960 -6.82 -3.32 5.54
CA ALA A 960 -6.72 -4.72 5.92
C ALA A 960 -7.18 -5.61 4.75
N GLU A 961 -6.27 -6.46 4.26
CA GLU A 961 -6.59 -7.55 3.34
C GLU A 961 -6.89 -8.84 4.12
N ALA A 962 -7.81 -9.65 3.60
CA ALA A 962 -8.15 -10.94 4.20
C ALA A 962 -6.91 -11.87 4.30
N GLU A 963 -6.03 -11.86 3.29
CA GLU A 963 -4.84 -12.72 3.20
C GLU A 963 -3.83 -12.51 4.34
N HIS A 964 -3.86 -11.37 5.05
CA HIS A 964 -2.98 -11.12 6.20
C HIS A 964 -3.16 -12.18 7.30
N THR A 965 -4.34 -12.77 7.42
CA THR A 965 -4.62 -13.85 8.39
C THR A 965 -3.90 -15.16 8.07
N LEU A 966 -3.54 -15.40 6.80
CA LEU A 966 -2.93 -16.65 6.35
C LEU A 966 -1.51 -16.86 6.87
N TYR A 967 -0.80 -15.78 7.24
CA TYR A 967 0.55 -15.87 7.79
C TYR A 967 0.59 -16.57 9.16
N LEU A 968 -0.55 -16.68 9.86
CA LEU A 968 -0.64 -17.47 11.09
C LEU A 968 -0.35 -18.96 10.84
N PHE A 969 -0.56 -19.46 9.61
CA PHE A 969 -0.27 -20.86 9.24
C PHE A 969 1.21 -21.17 9.04
N ILE A 970 2.11 -20.19 9.03
CA ILE A 970 3.55 -20.43 8.88
C ILE A 970 4.07 -21.32 10.01
N ALA A 971 3.54 -21.18 11.23
CA ALA A 971 3.88 -22.07 12.34
C ALA A 971 3.51 -23.53 12.03
N GLY A 972 2.37 -23.77 11.35
CA GLY A 972 1.90 -25.08 10.95
C GLY A 972 2.82 -25.79 9.94
N VAL A 973 3.56 -25.04 9.11
CA VAL A 973 4.54 -25.58 8.13
C VAL A 973 5.61 -26.41 8.82
N VAL A 974 5.97 -26.07 10.07
CA VAL A 974 7.01 -26.78 10.83
C VAL A 974 6.38 -27.72 11.86
N LEU A 975 5.39 -27.24 12.63
CA LEU A 975 4.84 -27.96 13.77
C LEU A 975 4.12 -29.26 13.36
N VAL A 976 3.37 -29.23 12.26
CA VAL A 976 2.57 -30.37 11.78
C VAL A 976 3.44 -31.52 11.26
N PRO A 977 4.33 -31.33 10.27
CA PRO A 977 5.14 -32.44 9.77
C PRO A 977 6.04 -33.01 10.86
N PHE A 978 6.63 -32.15 11.70
CA PHE A 978 7.46 -32.60 12.81
C PHE A 978 6.65 -33.42 13.83
N GLY A 979 5.48 -32.93 14.23
CA GLY A 979 4.61 -33.63 15.19
C GLY A 979 4.12 -34.99 14.68
N LEU A 980 3.72 -35.08 13.42
CA LEU A 980 3.25 -36.34 12.82
C LEU A 980 4.38 -37.35 12.65
N ILE A 981 5.54 -36.93 12.10
CA ILE A 981 6.69 -37.82 11.90
C ILE A 981 7.22 -38.32 13.25
N LEU A 982 7.36 -37.44 14.24
CA LEU A 982 7.82 -37.82 15.57
C LEU A 982 6.87 -38.81 16.25
N TYR A 983 5.55 -38.70 16.03
CA TYR A 983 4.60 -39.69 16.55
C TYR A 983 4.80 -41.06 15.90
N GLY A 984 4.93 -41.11 14.57
CA GLY A 984 5.22 -42.35 13.84
C GLY A 984 6.51 -43.02 14.26
N LEU A 985 7.59 -42.24 14.41
CA LEU A 985 8.89 -42.71 14.92
C LEU A 985 8.79 -43.17 16.37
N GLY A 986 8.08 -42.42 17.21
CA GLY A 986 7.90 -42.74 18.62
C GLY A 986 7.24 -44.10 18.83
N VAL A 987 6.16 -44.36 18.09
CA VAL A 987 5.44 -45.64 18.14
C VAL A 987 6.25 -46.79 17.55
N HIS A 988 6.96 -46.57 16.44
CA HIS A 988 7.69 -47.65 15.75
C HIS A 988 8.98 -48.05 16.47
N TYR A 989 9.74 -47.08 16.98
CA TYR A 989 11.01 -47.31 17.67
C TYR A 989 10.88 -47.37 19.19
N HIS A 990 9.65 -47.33 19.72
CA HIS A 990 9.37 -47.34 21.17
C HIS A 990 10.15 -46.25 21.94
N LEU A 991 10.20 -45.03 21.39
CA LEU A 991 10.84 -43.90 22.07
C LEU A 991 10.13 -43.59 23.39
N HIS A 992 10.81 -42.91 24.31
CA HIS A 992 10.25 -42.50 25.60
C HIS A 992 8.86 -41.84 25.43
N TRP A 993 7.88 -42.21 26.26
CA TRP A 993 6.48 -41.79 26.15
C TRP A 993 6.29 -40.27 26.06
N PHE A 994 7.24 -39.50 26.61
CA PHE A 994 7.27 -38.04 26.51
C PHE A 994 7.24 -37.55 25.06
N ALA A 995 7.86 -38.27 24.12
CA ALA A 995 7.81 -37.92 22.70
C ALA A 995 6.36 -37.88 22.18
N LEU A 996 5.52 -38.86 22.56
CA LEU A 996 4.12 -38.91 22.14
C LEU A 996 3.31 -37.77 22.78
N VAL A 997 3.53 -37.51 24.07
CA VAL A 997 2.90 -36.40 24.80
C VAL A 997 3.30 -35.04 24.19
N PHE A 998 4.56 -34.90 23.79
CA PHE A 998 5.06 -33.70 23.12
C PHE A 998 4.39 -33.48 21.75
N THR A 999 4.22 -34.53 20.96
CA THR A 999 3.50 -34.43 19.68
C THR A 999 2.03 -34.02 19.86
N GLN A 1000 1.36 -34.48 20.93
CA GLN A 1000 0.01 -34.02 21.27
C GLN A 1000 -0.01 -32.51 21.55
N ALA A 1001 0.97 -31.98 22.28
CA ALA A 1001 1.07 -30.54 22.54
C ALA A 1001 1.24 -29.75 21.23
N LEU A 1002 2.16 -30.17 20.35
CA LEU A 1002 2.44 -29.48 19.09
C LEU A 1002 1.24 -29.47 18.14
N LEU A 1003 0.57 -30.61 17.97
CA LEU A 1003 -0.62 -30.69 17.12
C LEU A 1003 -1.80 -29.92 17.73
N SER A 1004 -1.89 -29.84 19.06
CA SER A 1004 -2.88 -29.00 19.73
C SER A 1004 -2.64 -27.49 19.56
N VAL A 1005 -1.37 -27.03 19.55
CA VAL A 1005 -1.04 -25.64 19.20
C VAL A 1005 -1.58 -25.30 17.80
N ASN A 1006 -1.34 -26.20 16.84
CA ASN A 1006 -1.81 -26.04 15.46
C ASN A 1006 -3.33 -26.12 15.30
N SER A 1007 -3.99 -26.97 16.08
CA SER A 1007 -5.45 -27.09 16.06
C SER A 1007 -6.12 -25.78 16.52
N SER A 1008 -5.64 -25.18 17.63
CA SER A 1008 -6.17 -23.91 18.14
C SER A 1008 -5.94 -22.72 17.22
N LEU A 1009 -4.75 -22.60 16.61
CA LEU A 1009 -4.44 -21.46 15.74
C LEU A 1009 -5.27 -21.46 14.45
N CYS A 1010 -5.60 -22.66 13.95
CA CYS A 1010 -6.26 -22.81 12.67
C CYS A 1010 -7.72 -22.34 12.66
N VAL A 1011 -8.45 -22.59 13.76
CA VAL A 1011 -9.90 -22.31 13.82
C VAL A 1011 -10.15 -20.84 13.51
N ALA A 1012 -9.54 -19.94 14.28
CA ALA A 1012 -9.74 -18.52 14.08
C ALA A 1012 -9.09 -18.01 12.79
N ALA A 1013 -7.92 -18.51 12.39
CA ALA A 1013 -7.25 -18.04 11.16
C ALA A 1013 -8.04 -18.40 9.88
N SER A 1014 -8.53 -19.63 9.77
CA SER A 1014 -9.25 -20.09 8.56
C SER A 1014 -10.61 -19.42 8.43
N LEU A 1015 -11.36 -19.36 9.53
CA LEU A 1015 -12.70 -18.77 9.53
C LEU A 1015 -12.63 -17.26 9.30
N ASN A 1016 -11.68 -16.58 9.96
CA ASN A 1016 -11.46 -15.16 9.71
C ASN A 1016 -11.06 -14.91 8.26
N TYR A 1017 -10.23 -15.76 7.64
CA TYR A 1017 -9.94 -15.63 6.20
C TYR A 1017 -11.19 -15.74 5.33
N ALA A 1018 -12.07 -16.73 5.57
CA ALA A 1018 -13.31 -16.91 4.80
C ALA A 1018 -14.28 -15.74 4.99
N ILE A 1019 -14.50 -15.32 6.23
CA ILE A 1019 -15.39 -14.21 6.61
C ILE A 1019 -14.86 -12.90 6.04
N SER A 1020 -13.58 -12.60 6.28
CA SER A 1020 -12.95 -11.39 5.78
C SER A 1020 -12.88 -11.37 4.26
N SER A 1021 -12.82 -12.50 3.56
CA SER A 1021 -12.80 -12.53 2.09
C SER A 1021 -14.15 -12.15 1.46
N TYR A 1022 -15.28 -12.46 2.12
CA TYR A 1022 -16.63 -12.25 1.57
C TYR A 1022 -17.62 -11.82 2.68
N PRO A 1023 -17.49 -10.62 3.26
CA PRO A 1023 -18.15 -10.21 4.50
C PRO A 1023 -19.68 -10.23 4.41
N GLU A 1024 -20.27 -9.71 3.33
CA GLU A 1024 -21.73 -9.63 3.13
C GLU A 1024 -22.44 -11.00 3.08
N LEU A 1025 -21.69 -12.07 2.81
CA LEU A 1025 -22.19 -13.45 2.73
C LEU A 1025 -21.52 -14.35 3.79
N SER A 1026 -20.93 -13.76 4.83
CA SER A 1026 -20.10 -14.45 5.82
C SER A 1026 -20.79 -15.67 6.46
N GLY A 1027 -22.08 -15.56 6.81
CA GLY A 1027 -22.85 -16.65 7.43
C GLY A 1027 -22.90 -17.93 6.60
N GLN A 1028 -23.12 -17.83 5.29
CA GLN A 1028 -23.16 -19.01 4.39
C GLN A 1028 -21.74 -19.53 4.06
N MET A 1029 -20.73 -18.64 4.07
CA MET A 1029 -19.33 -19.05 3.84
C MET A 1029 -18.79 -19.87 5.01
N VAL A 1030 -19.13 -19.49 6.25
CA VAL A 1030 -18.82 -20.27 7.45
C VAL A 1030 -19.37 -21.70 7.35
N THR A 1031 -20.65 -21.86 7.00
CA THR A 1031 -21.28 -23.19 6.84
C THR A 1031 -20.55 -24.05 5.81
N THR A 1032 -20.08 -23.43 4.73
CA THR A 1032 -19.31 -24.11 3.68
C THR A 1032 -18.00 -24.65 4.24
N CYS A 1033 -17.26 -23.83 5.01
CA CYS A 1033 -16.03 -24.26 5.67
C CYS A 1033 -16.27 -25.43 6.63
N VAL A 1034 -17.37 -25.38 7.38
CA VAL A 1034 -17.77 -26.41 8.34
C VAL A 1034 -18.14 -27.72 7.68
N LEU A 1035 -18.85 -27.68 6.54
CA LEU A 1035 -19.15 -28.86 5.73
C LEU A 1035 -17.86 -29.55 5.26
N ILE A 1036 -16.90 -28.78 4.75
CA ILE A 1036 -15.60 -29.30 4.30
C ILE A 1036 -14.85 -29.91 5.50
N ARG A 1037 -14.73 -29.17 6.62
CA ARG A 1037 -14.05 -29.62 7.83
C ARG A 1037 -14.56 -30.97 8.33
N ASN A 1038 -15.87 -31.10 8.47
CA ASN A 1038 -16.49 -32.28 9.05
C ASN A 1038 -16.49 -33.47 8.09
N THR A 1039 -16.60 -33.22 6.78
CA THR A 1039 -16.46 -34.27 5.76
C THR A 1039 -15.04 -34.84 5.74
N LEU A 1040 -14.01 -34.00 5.89
CA LEU A 1040 -12.62 -34.44 6.03
C LEU A 1040 -12.39 -35.26 7.30
N SER A 1041 -12.99 -34.84 8.42
CA SER A 1041 -12.95 -35.60 9.68
C SER A 1041 -13.61 -36.97 9.57
N PHE A 1042 -14.76 -37.06 8.89
CA PHE A 1042 -15.40 -38.34 8.60
C PHE A 1042 -14.49 -39.26 7.78
N ALA A 1043 -13.94 -38.74 6.66
CA ALA A 1043 -13.08 -39.51 5.77
C ALA A 1043 -11.86 -40.10 6.50
N ILE A 1044 -11.21 -39.32 7.36
CA ILE A 1044 -10.02 -39.79 8.06
C ILE A 1044 -10.35 -40.77 9.20
N ASN A 1045 -11.42 -40.54 9.98
CA ASN A 1045 -11.80 -41.46 11.05
C ASN A 1045 -12.22 -42.83 10.49
N PHE A 1046 -12.85 -42.84 9.31
CA PHE A 1046 -13.22 -44.07 8.61
C PHE A 1046 -12.00 -44.79 8.00
N GLY A 1047 -11.06 -44.03 7.41
CA GLY A 1047 -9.92 -44.59 6.67
C GLY A 1047 -8.68 -44.94 7.49
N ILE A 1048 -8.46 -44.32 8.66
CA ILE A 1048 -7.17 -44.41 9.36
C ILE A 1048 -6.89 -45.79 9.96
N THR A 1049 -7.90 -46.46 10.51
CA THR A 1049 -7.71 -47.76 11.19
C THR A 1049 -7.29 -48.86 10.20
N PRO A 1050 -7.98 -49.05 9.05
CA PRO A 1050 -7.53 -50.00 8.02
C PRO A 1050 -6.16 -49.64 7.42
N TRP A 1051 -5.86 -48.34 7.29
CA TRP A 1051 -4.60 -47.89 6.72
C TRP A 1051 -3.41 -48.21 7.64
N LEU A 1052 -3.57 -48.00 8.96
CA LEU A 1052 -2.55 -48.37 9.94
C LEU A 1052 -2.35 -49.88 10.02
N GLN A 1053 -3.42 -50.67 9.93
CA GLN A 1053 -3.34 -52.13 9.94
C GLN A 1053 -2.57 -52.68 8.73
N SER A 1054 -2.72 -52.08 7.55
CA SER A 1054 -2.06 -52.53 6.33
C SER A 1054 -0.61 -52.04 6.17
N SER A 1055 -0.34 -50.77 6.53
CA SER A 1055 0.92 -50.10 6.20
C SER A 1055 1.83 -49.83 7.40
N GLY A 1056 1.32 -50.01 8.63
CA GLY A 1056 2.05 -49.75 9.87
C GLY A 1056 2.17 -48.26 10.21
N TYR A 1057 2.45 -47.96 11.49
CA TYR A 1057 2.48 -46.59 12.02
C TYR A 1057 3.53 -45.70 11.33
N LEU A 1058 4.76 -46.18 11.15
CA LEU A 1058 5.84 -45.36 10.60
C LEU A 1058 5.51 -44.81 9.20
N ARG A 1059 5.11 -45.69 8.27
CA ARG A 1059 4.83 -45.29 6.88
C ARG A 1059 3.64 -44.34 6.81
N VAL A 1060 2.56 -44.64 7.52
CA VAL A 1060 1.35 -43.80 7.53
C VAL A 1060 1.66 -42.40 8.04
N TYR A 1061 2.34 -42.29 9.19
CA TYR A 1061 2.63 -40.99 9.79
C TYR A 1061 3.71 -40.19 9.03
N CYS A 1062 4.67 -40.85 8.36
CA CYS A 1062 5.59 -40.16 7.45
C CYS A 1062 4.89 -39.61 6.21
N ILE A 1063 3.99 -40.37 5.60
CA ILE A 1063 3.18 -39.91 4.45
C ILE A 1063 2.29 -38.73 4.88
N MET A 1064 1.61 -38.86 6.02
CA MET A 1064 0.80 -37.77 6.60
C MET A 1064 1.65 -36.53 6.93
N GLY A 1065 2.89 -36.70 7.42
CA GLY A 1065 3.82 -35.61 7.63
C GLY A 1065 4.19 -34.89 6.34
N GLY A 1066 4.49 -35.63 5.27
CA GLY A 1066 4.77 -35.07 3.94
C GLY A 1066 3.57 -34.30 3.36
N ILE A 1067 2.37 -34.87 3.47
CA ILE A 1067 1.12 -34.19 3.08
C ILE A 1067 0.93 -32.94 3.93
N GLY A 1068 1.15 -33.03 5.25
CA GLY A 1068 1.03 -31.90 6.18
C GLY A 1068 1.98 -30.75 5.84
N LEU A 1069 3.20 -31.04 5.38
CA LEU A 1069 4.15 -30.02 4.92
C LEU A 1069 3.64 -29.32 3.66
N VAL A 1070 3.32 -30.07 2.60
CA VAL A 1070 2.84 -29.51 1.32
C VAL A 1070 1.57 -28.69 1.55
N TRP A 1071 0.66 -29.22 2.37
CA TRP A 1071 -0.61 -28.58 2.68
C TRP A 1071 -0.42 -27.27 3.42
N ASN A 1072 0.37 -27.24 4.50
CA ASN A 1072 0.59 -25.99 5.24
C ASN A 1072 1.42 -24.99 4.43
N SER A 1073 2.37 -25.43 3.59
CA SER A 1073 3.13 -24.55 2.70
C SER A 1073 2.26 -23.86 1.63
N SER A 1074 1.08 -24.42 1.31
CA SER A 1074 0.15 -23.80 0.36
C SER A 1074 -0.36 -22.42 0.82
N CYS A 1075 -0.23 -22.09 2.12
CA CYS A 1075 -0.57 -20.76 2.63
C CYS A 1075 0.28 -19.65 2.00
N LEU A 1076 1.53 -19.93 1.60
CA LEU A 1076 2.41 -18.97 0.93
C LEU A 1076 1.93 -18.67 -0.49
N LEU A 1077 1.42 -19.68 -1.19
CA LEU A 1077 0.80 -19.51 -2.52
C LEU A 1077 -0.49 -18.72 -2.41
N MET A 1078 -1.32 -19.06 -1.43
CA MET A 1078 -2.59 -18.38 -1.20
C MET A 1078 -2.41 -16.93 -0.71
N ALA A 1079 -1.36 -16.64 0.07
CA ALA A 1079 -0.99 -15.28 0.46
C ALA A 1079 -0.50 -14.43 -0.73
N LYS A 1080 0.17 -15.03 -1.71
CA LYS A 1080 0.64 -14.33 -2.92
C LYS A 1080 -0.47 -14.11 -3.95
N TYR A 1081 -1.32 -15.11 -4.18
CA TYR A 1081 -2.30 -15.11 -5.28
C TYR A 1081 -3.74 -14.87 -4.82
N GLY A 1082 -4.04 -14.87 -3.52
CA GLY A 1082 -5.40 -14.80 -2.98
C GLY A 1082 -6.17 -13.56 -3.37
N ARG A 1083 -5.51 -12.40 -3.34
CA ARG A 1083 -6.10 -11.16 -3.84
C ARG A 1083 -6.52 -11.27 -5.31
N SER A 1084 -5.69 -11.86 -6.17
CA SER A 1084 -6.02 -12.05 -7.59
C SER A 1084 -7.24 -12.98 -7.77
N ILE A 1085 -7.34 -14.03 -6.94
CA ILE A 1085 -8.49 -14.95 -6.96
C ILE A 1085 -9.77 -14.25 -6.51
N ARG A 1086 -9.72 -13.39 -5.47
CA ARG A 1086 -10.85 -12.57 -5.02
C ARG A 1086 -11.27 -11.52 -6.04
N VAL A 1087 -10.32 -10.91 -6.75
CA VAL A 1087 -10.61 -9.97 -7.86
C VAL A 1087 -11.36 -10.69 -8.98
N ARG A 1088 -10.97 -11.92 -9.34
CA ARG A 1088 -11.65 -12.72 -10.37
C ARG A 1088 -13.07 -13.15 -9.98
N SER A 1089 -13.34 -13.37 -8.69
CA SER A 1089 -14.68 -13.73 -8.19
C SER A 1089 -15.55 -12.51 -7.84
N ALA A 1090 -15.02 -11.29 -7.85
CA ALA A 1090 -15.71 -10.08 -7.40
C ALA A 1090 -17.04 -9.82 -8.12
N ALA A 1091 -17.08 -9.93 -9.46
CA ALA A 1091 -18.30 -9.75 -10.23
C ALA A 1091 -19.36 -10.85 -9.98
N ARG A 1092 -18.96 -12.04 -9.54
CA ARG A 1092 -19.90 -13.09 -9.11
C ARG A 1092 -20.42 -12.83 -7.70
N TYR A 1093 -19.50 -12.45 -6.81
CA TYR A 1093 -19.81 -12.10 -5.43
C TYR A 1093 -20.86 -10.99 -5.34
N TRP A 1094 -20.66 -9.86 -6.02
CA TRP A 1094 -21.61 -8.76 -5.95
C TRP A 1094 -22.99 -9.12 -6.52
N ARG A 1095 -23.07 -9.96 -7.56
CA ARG A 1095 -24.36 -10.52 -8.04
C ARG A 1095 -25.06 -11.40 -7.01
N ASP A 1096 -24.32 -12.25 -6.30
CA ASP A 1096 -24.87 -13.07 -5.22
C ASP A 1096 -25.28 -12.22 -4.00
N VAL A 1097 -24.55 -11.13 -3.72
CA VAL A 1097 -24.90 -10.14 -2.69
C VAL A 1097 -26.19 -9.41 -3.06
N ASP A 1098 -26.35 -8.95 -4.30
CA ASP A 1098 -27.57 -8.30 -4.76
C ASP A 1098 -28.77 -9.25 -4.72
N TYR A 1099 -28.58 -10.52 -5.09
CA TYR A 1099 -29.60 -11.56 -4.92
C TYR A 1099 -29.97 -11.74 -3.45
N ALA A 1100 -28.97 -11.84 -2.55
CA ALA A 1100 -29.20 -11.95 -1.12
C ALA A 1100 -29.93 -10.72 -0.56
N LYS A 1101 -29.53 -9.50 -0.95
CA LYS A 1101 -30.18 -8.23 -0.60
C LYS A 1101 -31.65 -8.19 -1.04
N SER A 1102 -31.94 -8.61 -2.28
CA SER A 1102 -33.31 -8.67 -2.80
C SER A 1102 -34.23 -9.62 -2.00
N LYS A 1103 -33.64 -10.60 -1.33
CA LYS A 1103 -34.32 -11.56 -0.46
C LYS A 1103 -34.22 -11.18 1.04
N GLY A 1104 -33.53 -10.10 1.39
CA GLY A 1104 -33.24 -9.69 2.77
C GLY A 1104 -32.28 -10.62 3.52
N LEU A 1105 -31.49 -11.42 2.82
CA LEU A 1105 -30.56 -12.41 3.37
C LEU A 1105 -29.17 -11.85 3.72
N SER A 1106 -28.89 -10.59 3.38
CA SER A 1106 -27.65 -9.88 3.79
C SER A 1106 -27.84 -9.19 5.14
N HIS A 1107 -26.78 -9.16 5.95
CA HIS A 1107 -26.75 -8.62 7.32
C HIS A 1107 -26.23 -7.19 7.42
#